data_AF-A0A9D7S8X3-F1
#
_entry.id   AF-A0A9D7S8X3-F1
#
_cell.length_a   1.000
_cell.length_b   1.000
_cell.length_c   1.000
_cell.angle_alpha   90.00
_cell.angle_beta   90.00
_cell.angle_gamma   90.00
#
_symmetry.space_group_name_H-M   'P 1'
#
loop_
_entity.id
_entity.type
_entity.pdbx_description
1 polymer ?
#
loop_
_entity_poly.entity_id
_entity_poly.type
_entity_poly.pdbx_seq_one_letter_code
_entity_poly.pdbx_strand_id
1 'polypeptide(L)'
;MNIKSLMALLALVWFFLTSGCKKDDFNEIIGICPLVVSTDPVNGATNVPLFKVITATFNEEINPETIHQFSFTITGSSPIEGSILYTGLTATFIPLAPLKDSTTYTGRITRMIKDLDGNALQTDYVWTFSTGVTLSPIVIVTDPFNLETGVVLDKQISATFNVPMDPNTINNNSFILKDGFAAVEGFVTFNGLTAFFTPIIPLKPNTTYTGILTSSIKNEDGTSLSSNYEWTFTTITFVAPFVISTDPSNNETGVALNKIITATFSVPMDPLTLTAFSFTINQGDAKLLGSITYSGNVATFTPISPLSPNTTYTGTIYASVKDLNGINMTSDYIWVFSTGSTVAPTVISTDPQNNAFNVVLSKRITATFSESMDPLTINSTSFTIRENGILVAGTVTFLNRTATFVPTLPLKASTIYTGTITPGAKNLSGVSLAKDYVWTFTTVSNLAPLVISTDPANNGTNVALNKIVTATFNMPMDPLTINSNTFTLKQGVNSISGTILYSGNTASFIPTTPFKSNTTYTGTITTGAKNLFGIALASNYNWSFTTVTVVAPTVVSTDPENNAINVPVNKILTATFSVAMDPSTINAQSFLLKEGNQAIPGLVTYKGLTATFTPINVLNPNLTYTATITTLAKNIPGVPLNANYVWTFKTTTIPAPTVISTDPTSNAINVPLNKVISANFSALMDPTTINTSSFLVRQGSNTIAGTVSYIGTTASFVPTNPLKSNTLYTVTITSAVKSILGVSMAANYVWSFTTVTVLPPTVISTDPINNAINVSLNKIIAASFSVPMDPTTIIAANFIVKLGNSSVAGIINYSGVTATFTPTAPLKSNSLYTVTLTTGMKNISGVSLANNYVWTFTTMNTTPPTVVSTDPISNATGVILTKIISAEFSVPMDPSTINSSSFNLKQGGNLVAGTITYSGTTLTFIPSSKLLPLTAYTATINTLAKNLAGIPLAADYVWTFTTRASLNPPLVVLGSVERFGIIAGAGVSNQAGFSEIHNMDVGIYPGFRSSITGFPPAIVVNGAIFAADDIAPPGVPDMLLQAKRDLTAAYNFAAGASNPAPITVSGDQGGLTLAPGIYKSTSTLLIASGDLTLDAQGDPSAVWIFQIASGFTTIGGAGGNVILSGGAQASNVFWQVGSSATIGDFTSFQGNILALTSVTMNSGAQAEGRMLCINGAVVLTSTNIINRP
;
A
#
# COMPACT_ATOMS: atom_id res chain seq x y z
N MET A 1 -10.60 -47.60 50.91
CA MET A 1 -10.31 -48.88 51.60
C MET A 1 -8.87 -49.27 51.28
N ASN A 2 -7.96 -49.63 52.18
CA ASN A 2 -7.65 -49.24 53.56
C ASN A 2 -6.12 -49.46 53.71
N ILE A 3 -5.44 -48.52 54.36
CA ILE A 3 -3.99 -48.50 54.65
C ILE A 3 -3.74 -49.25 55.96
N LYS A 4 -2.81 -50.21 55.96
CA LYS A 4 -2.02 -50.62 57.14
C LYS A 4 -0.94 -51.61 56.68
N SER A 5 0.33 -51.32 57.03
CA SER A 5 1.50 -52.22 57.02
C SER A 5 2.59 -52.03 55.95
N LEU A 6 2.99 -50.77 55.73
CA LEU A 6 4.36 -50.36 55.38
C LEU A 6 5.34 -50.47 56.59
N MET A 7 4.89 -51.07 57.68
CA MET A 7 5.28 -50.76 59.06
C MET A 7 6.43 -51.48 59.79
N ALA A 8 7.13 -52.50 59.27
CA ALA A 8 8.06 -53.26 60.14
C ALA A 8 9.08 -54.16 59.41
N LEU A 9 10.35 -54.04 59.83
CA LEU A 9 11.48 -54.95 59.64
C LEU A 9 12.05 -55.08 58.21
N LEU A 10 13.19 -54.53 57.79
CA LEU A 10 14.33 -53.92 58.47
C LEU A 10 14.73 -54.56 59.81
N ALA A 11 15.14 -55.83 59.78
CA ALA A 11 16.01 -56.40 60.79
C ALA A 11 16.82 -57.54 60.17
N LEU A 12 18.13 -57.53 60.42
CA LEU A 12 19.12 -58.58 60.13
C LEU A 12 19.65 -58.66 58.67
N VAL A 13 20.53 -57.75 58.26
CA VAL A 13 21.99 -58.01 58.21
C VAL A 13 22.52 -58.96 59.30
N TRP A 14 23.52 -59.78 58.95
CA TRP A 14 24.36 -60.62 59.82
C TRP A 14 23.83 -62.00 60.20
N PHE A 15 24.23 -63.02 59.44
CA PHE A 15 24.81 -64.22 60.04
C PHE A 15 25.66 -64.92 58.97
N PHE A 16 26.95 -65.12 59.24
CA PHE A 16 27.98 -65.84 58.44
C PHE A 16 28.52 -65.08 57.20
N LEU A 17 29.76 -64.61 57.05
CA LEU A 17 31.10 -64.83 57.62
C LEU A 17 31.64 -66.28 57.68
N THR A 18 32.87 -66.39 57.15
CA THR A 18 33.89 -67.47 57.20
C THR A 18 33.78 -68.53 56.08
N SER A 19 34.83 -68.95 55.35
CA SER A 19 36.27 -69.07 55.67
C SER A 19 37.12 -69.33 54.41
N GLY A 20 38.39 -68.85 54.39
CA GLY A 20 39.46 -69.51 53.61
C GLY A 20 40.48 -68.60 52.92
N CYS A 21 41.46 -68.08 53.66
CA CYS A 21 42.73 -67.58 53.10
C CYS A 21 43.76 -68.72 52.99
N LYS A 22 44.51 -68.76 51.89
CA LYS A 22 45.88 -69.28 51.87
C LYS A 22 46.80 -68.17 51.33
N LYS A 23 47.91 -68.00 52.04
CA LYS A 23 48.95 -66.96 51.93
C LYS A 23 49.70 -67.05 50.60
N ASP A 24 50.01 -65.90 49.99
CA ASP A 24 51.08 -65.75 49.00
C ASP A 24 51.92 -64.52 49.39
N ASP A 25 53.23 -64.73 49.49
CA ASP A 25 54.21 -63.75 49.96
C ASP A 25 54.55 -62.78 48.81
N PHE A 26 54.12 -61.53 48.91
CA PHE A 26 54.51 -60.45 47.98
C PHE A 26 55.49 -59.50 48.69
N ASN A 27 56.73 -59.41 48.18
CA ASN A 27 57.71 -58.41 48.61
C ASN A 27 57.28 -57.04 48.08
N GLU A 28 57.04 -56.10 48.99
CA GLU A 28 56.61 -54.73 48.70
C GLU A 28 57.75 -53.95 48.03
N ILE A 29 57.61 -53.67 46.73
CA ILE A 29 58.41 -52.64 46.05
C ILE A 29 57.77 -51.31 46.45
N ILE A 30 58.48 -50.49 47.22
CA ILE A 30 58.03 -49.14 47.57
C ILE A 30 58.19 -48.27 46.32
N GLY A 31 57.13 -48.22 45.51
CA GLY A 31 56.97 -47.38 44.31
C GLY A 31 55.54 -46.83 44.24
N ILE A 32 55.37 -45.65 43.64
CA ILE A 32 54.06 -45.04 43.45
C ILE A 32 53.30 -45.90 42.43
N CYS A 33 52.07 -46.33 42.72
CA CYS A 33 51.34 -47.13 41.74
C CYS A 33 50.80 -46.24 40.61
N PRO A 34 50.82 -46.71 39.35
CA PRO A 34 50.26 -45.96 38.24
C PRO A 34 48.75 -45.71 38.42
N LEU A 35 48.32 -44.49 38.11
CA LEU A 35 46.96 -43.95 38.23
C LEU A 35 46.58 -43.20 36.95
N VAL A 36 45.35 -43.39 36.47
CA VAL A 36 44.77 -42.56 35.41
C VAL A 36 44.38 -41.20 36.00
N VAL A 37 45.03 -40.13 35.53
CA VAL A 37 44.83 -38.75 36.00
C VAL A 37 43.69 -38.07 35.24
N SER A 38 43.56 -38.35 33.93
CA SER A 38 42.51 -37.78 33.10
C SER A 38 42.17 -38.68 31.91
N THR A 39 40.94 -38.56 31.42
CA THR A 39 40.49 -39.18 30.18
C THR A 39 39.83 -38.13 29.29
N ASP A 40 39.97 -38.28 27.98
CA ASP A 40 39.18 -37.54 26.99
C ASP A 40 38.55 -38.54 26.01
N PRO A 41 37.21 -38.71 26.00
CA PRO A 41 36.23 -37.96 26.77
C PRO A 41 36.34 -38.17 28.29
N VAL A 42 36.04 -37.10 29.05
CA VAL A 42 35.93 -37.17 30.51
C VAL A 42 34.78 -38.08 30.92
N ASN A 43 34.85 -38.66 32.12
CA ASN A 43 33.79 -39.55 32.61
C ASN A 43 32.42 -38.83 32.65
N GLY A 44 31.41 -39.44 32.04
CA GLY A 44 30.06 -38.91 31.92
C GLY A 44 29.85 -37.94 30.76
N ALA A 45 30.83 -37.72 29.88
CA ALA A 45 30.66 -36.82 28.73
C ALA A 45 29.50 -37.25 27.84
N THR A 46 28.64 -36.31 27.47
CA THR A 46 27.52 -36.49 26.54
C THR A 46 27.78 -35.73 25.24
N ASN A 47 27.12 -36.13 24.14
CA ASN A 47 27.31 -35.54 22.81
C ASN A 47 28.75 -35.66 22.29
N VAL A 48 29.42 -36.77 22.62
CA VAL A 48 30.75 -37.05 22.08
C VAL A 48 30.65 -37.27 20.56
N PRO A 49 31.50 -36.61 19.74
CA PRO A 49 31.52 -36.82 18.29
C PRO A 49 31.75 -38.29 17.91
N LEU A 50 31.18 -38.73 16.79
CA LEU A 50 31.23 -40.15 16.41
C LEU A 50 32.65 -40.62 16.04
N PHE A 51 33.52 -39.70 15.63
CA PHE A 51 34.93 -39.95 15.30
C PHE A 51 35.89 -39.65 16.45
N LYS A 52 35.39 -39.49 17.68
CA LYS A 52 36.24 -39.12 18.81
C LYS A 52 37.33 -40.15 19.06
N VAL A 53 38.59 -39.68 19.03
CA VAL A 53 39.75 -40.41 19.55
C VAL A 53 39.72 -40.37 21.08
N ILE A 54 39.96 -41.52 21.72
CA ILE A 54 39.75 -41.70 23.15
C ILE A 54 41.10 -41.83 23.85
N THR A 55 41.38 -41.01 24.86
CA THR A 55 42.68 -40.98 25.53
C THR A 55 42.56 -41.21 27.04
N ALA A 56 43.63 -41.76 27.62
CA ALA A 56 43.85 -41.88 29.06
C ALA A 56 45.28 -41.45 29.39
N THR A 57 45.43 -40.49 30.30
CA THR A 57 46.72 -39.95 30.74
C THR A 57 47.04 -40.43 32.14
N PHE A 58 48.25 -40.92 32.35
CA PHE A 58 48.73 -41.48 33.62
C PHE A 58 49.55 -40.48 34.42
N ASN A 59 49.68 -40.70 35.74
CA ASN A 59 50.51 -39.86 36.64
C ASN A 59 52.01 -40.07 36.44
N GLU A 60 52.41 -41.14 35.75
CA GLU A 60 53.79 -41.55 35.51
C GLU A 60 53.90 -42.41 34.24
N GLU A 61 55.13 -42.69 33.80
CA GLU A 61 55.37 -43.48 32.58
C GLU A 61 55.03 -44.96 32.78
N ILE A 62 54.26 -45.48 31.83
CA ILE A 62 53.83 -46.88 31.79
C ILE A 62 54.74 -47.70 30.88
N ASN A 63 55.00 -48.96 31.24
CA ASN A 63 55.66 -49.90 30.35
C ASN A 63 54.81 -50.12 29.09
N PRO A 64 55.27 -49.69 27.89
CA PRO A 64 54.48 -49.75 26.66
C PRO A 64 54.07 -51.17 26.26
N GLU A 65 54.84 -52.21 26.65
CA GLU A 65 54.50 -53.61 26.37
C GLU A 65 53.22 -54.06 27.08
N THR A 66 52.82 -53.36 28.15
CA THR A 66 51.59 -53.66 28.91
C THR A 66 50.37 -52.89 28.41
N ILE A 67 50.54 -51.99 27.43
CA ILE A 67 49.46 -51.21 26.81
C ILE A 67 49.11 -51.79 25.44
N HIS A 68 48.09 -52.64 25.42
CA HIS A 68 47.53 -53.26 24.23
C HIS A 68 46.01 -53.44 24.35
N GLN A 69 45.39 -54.01 23.31
CA GLN A 69 43.94 -54.14 23.14
C GLN A 69 43.17 -54.86 24.26
N PHE A 70 43.86 -55.57 25.15
CA PHE A 70 43.23 -56.21 26.32
C PHE A 70 43.33 -55.33 27.57
N SER A 71 44.28 -54.39 27.60
CA SER A 71 44.57 -53.52 28.72
C SER A 71 43.86 -52.17 28.64
N PHE A 72 43.58 -51.67 27.42
CA PHE A 72 42.77 -50.48 27.15
C PHE A 72 41.65 -50.88 26.18
N THR A 73 40.42 -50.91 26.67
CA THR A 73 39.24 -51.36 25.92
C THR A 73 38.15 -50.31 25.90
N ILE A 74 37.43 -50.21 24.78
CA ILE A 74 36.22 -49.40 24.61
C ILE A 74 35.06 -50.35 24.26
N THR A 75 33.98 -50.31 25.04
CA THR A 75 32.85 -51.24 24.88
C THR A 75 31.54 -50.48 24.86
N GLY A 76 30.74 -50.67 23.81
CA GLY A 76 29.34 -50.24 23.74
C GLY A 76 28.41 -51.41 24.04
N SER A 77 27.48 -51.72 23.13
CA SER A 77 26.74 -53.00 23.14
C SER A 77 27.63 -54.21 22.86
N SER A 78 28.78 -53.98 22.22
CA SER A 78 29.86 -54.94 21.94
C SER A 78 31.21 -54.22 22.02
N PRO A 79 32.34 -54.94 22.16
CA PRO A 79 33.66 -54.32 22.09
C PRO A 79 33.87 -53.58 20.76
N ILE A 80 34.53 -52.43 20.82
CA ILE A 80 34.91 -51.63 19.64
C ILE A 80 36.33 -52.00 19.25
N GLU A 81 36.54 -52.28 17.97
CA GLU A 81 37.87 -52.49 17.40
C GLU A 81 38.54 -51.13 17.11
N GLY A 82 39.81 -51.02 17.48
CA GLY A 82 40.59 -49.80 17.34
C GLY A 82 42.08 -50.07 17.45
N SER A 83 42.89 -49.12 17.00
CA SER A 83 44.34 -49.13 17.21
C SER A 83 44.70 -48.36 18.47
N ILE A 84 45.75 -48.80 19.17
CA ILE A 84 46.24 -48.14 20.38
C ILE A 84 47.65 -47.61 20.14
N LEU A 85 47.86 -46.35 20.52
CA LEU A 85 49.15 -45.67 20.52
C LEU A 85 49.47 -45.19 21.94
N TYR A 86 50.71 -45.30 22.37
CA TYR A 86 51.17 -44.73 23.64
C TYR A 86 52.34 -43.78 23.40
N THR A 87 52.22 -42.54 23.86
CA THR A 87 53.24 -41.50 23.70
C THR A 87 53.33 -40.65 24.97
N GLY A 88 54.52 -40.50 25.52
CA GLY A 88 54.74 -39.78 26.79
C GLY A 88 53.99 -40.46 27.94
N LEU A 89 53.00 -39.76 28.50
CA LEU A 89 52.14 -40.25 29.58
C LEU A 89 50.74 -40.67 29.12
N THR A 90 50.44 -40.63 27.81
CA THR A 90 49.07 -40.79 27.30
C THR A 90 48.93 -42.00 26.39
N ALA A 91 47.98 -42.86 26.72
CA ALA A 91 47.48 -43.91 25.85
C ALA A 91 46.29 -43.37 25.03
N THR A 92 46.28 -43.69 23.74
CA THR A 92 45.31 -43.19 22.76
C THR A 92 44.71 -44.37 22.02
N PHE A 93 43.40 -44.53 22.11
CA PHE A 93 42.60 -45.50 21.38
C PHE A 93 41.89 -44.81 20.20
N ILE A 94 42.18 -45.26 18.98
CA ILE A 94 41.58 -44.75 17.74
C ILE A 94 40.62 -45.82 17.20
N PRO A 95 39.28 -45.58 17.25
CA PRO A 95 38.31 -46.51 16.67
C PRO A 95 38.54 -46.71 15.16
N LEU A 96 38.44 -47.96 14.67
CA LEU A 96 38.59 -48.26 13.24
C LEU A 96 37.37 -47.85 12.40
N ALA A 97 36.22 -47.67 13.05
CA ALA A 97 34.97 -47.19 12.47
C ALA A 97 34.34 -46.14 13.39
N PRO A 98 33.49 -45.25 12.87
CA PRO A 98 32.79 -44.27 13.69
C PRO A 98 32.00 -44.98 14.80
N LEU A 99 32.01 -44.39 15.98
CA LEU A 99 31.13 -44.79 17.07
C LEU A 99 29.67 -44.62 16.63
N LYS A 100 28.78 -45.49 17.10
CA LYS A 100 27.34 -45.42 16.83
C LYS A 100 26.75 -44.21 17.54
N ASP A 101 25.75 -43.59 16.95
CA ASP A 101 25.04 -42.45 17.54
C ASP A 101 24.21 -42.86 18.75
N SER A 102 23.91 -41.88 19.61
CA SER A 102 23.09 -42.05 20.83
C SER A 102 23.48 -43.26 21.70
N THR A 103 24.75 -43.63 21.71
CA THR A 103 25.24 -44.87 22.32
C THR A 103 26.19 -44.54 23.47
N THR A 104 25.94 -45.13 24.64
CA THR A 104 26.86 -45.05 25.78
C THR A 104 27.97 -46.08 25.63
N TYR A 105 29.21 -45.61 25.66
CA TYR A 105 30.42 -46.39 25.65
C TYR A 105 31.08 -46.39 27.03
N THR A 106 31.70 -47.51 27.37
CA THR A 106 32.52 -47.70 28.58
C THR A 106 33.97 -47.86 28.16
N GLY A 107 34.83 -46.94 28.62
CA GLY A 107 36.27 -47.07 28.55
C GLY A 107 36.80 -47.78 29.79
N ARG A 108 37.75 -48.70 29.62
CA ARG A 108 38.38 -49.43 30.72
C ARG A 108 39.87 -49.57 30.51
N ILE A 109 40.63 -49.10 31.50
CA ILE A 109 42.03 -49.42 31.70
C ILE A 109 42.13 -50.50 32.78
N THR A 110 42.75 -51.63 32.46
CA THR A 110 42.82 -52.77 33.38
C THR A 110 44.09 -52.76 34.23
N ARG A 111 44.08 -53.52 35.33
CA ARG A 111 45.25 -53.83 36.17
C ARG A 111 46.38 -54.59 35.46
N MET A 112 46.23 -54.95 34.18
CA MET A 112 47.33 -55.52 33.40
C MET A 112 48.40 -54.48 33.06
N ILE A 113 48.03 -53.19 33.08
CA ILE A 113 48.98 -52.09 32.90
C ILE A 113 49.92 -52.02 34.10
N LYS A 114 51.23 -51.92 33.82
CA LYS A 114 52.29 -51.75 34.82
C LYS A 114 53.21 -50.59 34.47
N ASP A 115 53.72 -49.90 35.48
CA ASP A 115 54.81 -48.95 35.31
C ASP A 115 56.12 -49.65 34.89
N LEU A 116 57.19 -48.87 34.69
CA LEU A 116 58.51 -49.40 34.33
C LEU A 116 59.16 -50.23 35.45
N ASP A 117 58.76 -50.02 36.70
CA ASP A 117 59.25 -50.76 37.88
C ASP A 117 58.44 -52.04 38.16
N GLY A 118 57.39 -52.28 37.37
CA GLY A 118 56.53 -53.47 37.42
C GLY A 118 55.31 -53.37 38.34
N ASN A 119 55.01 -52.20 38.94
CA ASN A 119 53.82 -52.01 39.75
C ASN A 119 52.59 -51.86 38.87
N ALA A 120 51.54 -52.61 39.18
CA ALA A 120 50.29 -52.59 38.43
C ALA A 120 49.35 -51.48 38.92
N LEU A 121 48.37 -51.09 38.08
CA LEU A 121 47.20 -50.36 38.56
C LEU A 121 46.56 -51.12 39.75
N GLN A 122 46.22 -50.39 40.82
CA GLN A 122 45.64 -51.01 42.02
C GLN A 122 44.21 -51.53 41.77
N THR A 123 43.45 -50.83 40.93
CA THR A 123 42.11 -51.21 40.46
C THR A 123 41.96 -50.88 38.99
N ASP A 124 41.06 -51.56 38.30
CA ASP A 124 40.68 -51.15 36.94
C ASP A 124 40.08 -49.75 36.99
N TYR A 125 40.48 -48.89 36.06
CA TYR A 125 39.92 -47.56 35.89
C TYR A 125 38.85 -47.61 34.79
N VAL A 126 37.60 -47.36 35.17
CA VAL A 126 36.44 -47.45 34.28
C VAL A 126 35.76 -46.10 34.21
N TRP A 127 35.46 -45.64 32.99
CA TRP A 127 34.67 -44.44 32.76
C TRP A 127 33.67 -44.65 31.63
N THR A 128 32.67 -43.78 31.56
CA THR A 128 31.64 -43.83 30.52
C THR A 128 31.59 -42.52 29.76
N PHE A 129 31.11 -42.58 28.51
CA PHE A 129 30.75 -41.40 27.72
C PHE A 129 29.66 -41.80 26.70
N SER A 130 28.87 -40.84 26.24
CA SER A 130 27.78 -41.10 25.29
C SER A 130 27.91 -40.22 24.05
N THR A 131 27.76 -40.84 22.88
CA THR A 131 27.76 -40.15 21.59
C THR A 131 26.46 -39.39 21.35
N GLY A 132 26.52 -38.31 20.58
CA GLY A 132 25.36 -37.49 20.20
C GLY A 132 24.48 -38.13 19.12
N VAL A 133 23.39 -37.45 18.75
CA VAL A 133 22.58 -37.79 17.55
C VAL A 133 23.25 -37.27 16.28
N THR A 134 23.09 -37.97 15.15
CA THR A 134 23.53 -37.47 13.85
C THR A 134 22.70 -36.27 13.41
N LEU A 135 23.34 -35.10 13.23
CA LEU A 135 22.69 -33.89 12.73
C LEU A 135 23.06 -33.69 11.26
N SER A 136 22.05 -33.58 10.39
CA SER A 136 22.29 -33.18 9.00
C SER A 136 22.74 -31.71 8.94
N PRO A 137 23.78 -31.39 8.15
CA PRO A 137 24.16 -30.00 7.93
C PRO A 137 23.05 -29.27 7.17
N ILE A 138 22.75 -28.05 7.62
CA ILE A 138 21.77 -27.13 7.05
C ILE A 138 22.40 -25.73 7.07
N VAL A 139 22.20 -24.96 6.00
CA VAL A 139 22.57 -23.55 5.94
C VAL A 139 21.59 -22.75 6.80
N ILE A 140 22.07 -22.13 7.87
CA ILE A 140 21.29 -21.29 8.78
C ILE A 140 21.10 -19.89 8.19
N VAL A 141 22.17 -19.32 7.66
CA VAL A 141 22.19 -17.94 7.18
C VAL A 141 23.18 -17.81 6.03
N THR A 142 22.82 -16.96 5.06
CA THR A 142 23.72 -16.48 4.02
C THR A 142 23.88 -14.97 4.15
N ASP A 143 25.05 -14.46 3.78
CA ASP A 143 25.30 -13.03 3.62
C ASP A 143 26.00 -12.82 2.27
N PRO A 144 25.35 -12.23 1.26
CA PRO A 144 24.01 -11.65 1.29
C PRO A 144 22.89 -12.66 1.55
N PHE A 145 21.80 -12.20 2.15
CA PHE A 145 20.58 -12.98 2.34
C PHE A 145 19.95 -13.33 0.99
N ASN A 146 19.17 -14.42 0.95
CA ASN A 146 18.43 -14.78 -0.26
C ASN A 146 17.47 -13.64 -0.68
N LEU A 147 17.56 -13.25 -1.94
CA LEU A 147 16.88 -12.12 -2.58
C LEU A 147 17.27 -10.73 -2.03
N GLU A 148 18.41 -10.60 -1.33
CA GLU A 148 18.91 -9.30 -0.90
C GLU A 148 19.25 -8.41 -2.11
N THR A 149 18.78 -7.17 -2.08
CA THR A 149 19.04 -6.15 -3.11
C THR A 149 19.92 -5.05 -2.57
N GLY A 150 20.75 -4.45 -3.40
CA GLY A 150 21.63 -3.36 -2.97
C GLY A 150 22.94 -3.86 -2.36
N VAL A 151 23.37 -5.06 -2.73
CA VAL A 151 24.64 -5.63 -2.28
C VAL A 151 25.80 -4.84 -2.90
N VAL A 152 26.73 -4.39 -2.07
CA VAL A 152 27.93 -3.67 -2.53
C VAL A 152 28.81 -4.55 -3.42
N LEU A 153 29.54 -3.96 -4.35
CA LEU A 153 30.21 -4.71 -5.42
C LEU A 153 31.42 -5.52 -4.96
N ASP A 154 32.05 -5.12 -3.86
CA ASP A 154 33.18 -5.78 -3.22
C ASP A 154 32.78 -6.80 -2.15
N LYS A 155 31.48 -7.12 -2.07
CA LYS A 155 30.94 -8.02 -1.04
C LYS A 155 31.56 -9.42 -1.13
N GLN A 156 32.14 -9.87 -0.01
CA GLN A 156 32.44 -11.28 0.23
C GLN A 156 31.15 -12.02 0.55
N ILE A 157 30.92 -13.15 -0.13
CA ILE A 157 29.70 -13.94 -0.01
C ILE A 157 29.93 -15.03 1.04
N SER A 158 29.01 -15.25 1.96
CA SER A 158 29.17 -16.24 3.03
C SER A 158 27.92 -17.07 3.29
N ALA A 159 28.11 -18.25 3.87
CA ALA A 159 27.06 -19.16 4.29
C ALA A 159 27.47 -19.90 5.56
N THR A 160 26.64 -19.82 6.60
CA THR A 160 26.87 -20.42 7.92
C THR A 160 26.01 -21.66 8.11
N PHE A 161 26.59 -22.74 8.64
CA PHE A 161 25.96 -24.03 8.87
C PHE A 161 25.53 -24.22 10.33
N ASN A 162 24.57 -25.11 10.57
CA ASN A 162 24.08 -25.48 11.91
C ASN A 162 25.01 -26.39 12.71
N VAL A 163 26.02 -26.96 12.07
CA VAL A 163 27.00 -27.87 12.67
C VAL A 163 28.39 -27.60 12.09
N PRO A 164 29.47 -27.94 12.81
CA PRO A 164 30.83 -27.88 12.28
C PRO A 164 30.97 -28.69 10.99
N MET A 165 31.64 -28.12 9.99
CA MET A 165 31.82 -28.76 8.67
C MET A 165 33.23 -29.29 8.46
N ASP A 166 33.36 -30.36 7.67
CA ASP A 166 34.67 -30.87 7.25
C ASP A 166 35.32 -29.86 6.28
N PRO A 167 36.41 -29.19 6.69
CA PRO A 167 37.08 -28.18 5.87
C PRO A 167 37.54 -28.69 4.51
N ASN A 168 37.82 -30.00 4.39
CA ASN A 168 38.29 -30.59 3.13
C ASN A 168 37.20 -30.64 2.05
N THR A 169 35.93 -30.54 2.45
CA THR A 169 34.79 -30.59 1.52
C THR A 169 34.31 -29.21 1.07
N ILE A 170 34.86 -28.12 1.61
CA ILE A 170 34.50 -26.74 1.30
C ILE A 170 35.63 -26.09 0.47
N ASN A 171 35.39 -25.90 -0.82
CA ASN A 171 36.35 -25.38 -1.79
C ASN A 171 35.63 -24.75 -2.99
N ASN A 172 36.39 -24.26 -3.99
CA ASN A 172 35.84 -23.59 -5.17
C ASN A 172 34.90 -24.47 -6.04
N ASN A 173 34.91 -25.80 -5.89
CA ASN A 173 33.99 -26.69 -6.60
C ASN A 173 32.70 -26.94 -5.81
N SER A 174 32.68 -26.63 -4.51
CA SER A 174 31.55 -26.88 -3.63
C SER A 174 30.86 -25.62 -3.13
N PHE A 175 31.52 -24.46 -3.17
CA PHE A 175 30.90 -23.13 -3.06
C PHE A 175 31.16 -22.33 -4.35
N ILE A 176 30.12 -22.18 -5.17
CA ILE A 176 30.17 -21.56 -6.49
C ILE A 176 29.31 -20.30 -6.50
N LEU A 177 29.80 -19.22 -7.09
CA LEU A 177 29.03 -18.01 -7.39
C LEU A 177 28.82 -17.89 -8.91
N LYS A 178 27.61 -17.59 -9.37
CA LYS A 178 27.28 -17.43 -10.80
C LYS A 178 26.65 -16.09 -11.14
N ASP A 179 27.08 -15.50 -12.26
CA ASP A 179 26.40 -14.44 -13.02
C ASP A 179 25.60 -15.10 -14.15
N GLY A 180 24.30 -15.33 -13.92
CA GLY A 180 23.48 -16.16 -14.80
C GLY A 180 24.04 -17.58 -14.95
N PHE A 181 24.55 -17.94 -16.13
CA PHE A 181 25.16 -19.24 -16.40
C PHE A 181 26.69 -19.26 -16.20
N ALA A 182 27.34 -18.10 -16.11
CA ALA A 182 28.79 -18.00 -16.00
C ALA A 182 29.23 -18.08 -14.53
N ALA A 183 30.26 -18.86 -14.24
CA ALA A 183 30.89 -18.87 -12.92
C ALA A 183 31.71 -17.58 -12.72
N VAL A 184 31.62 -16.98 -11.53
CA VAL A 184 32.43 -15.84 -11.11
C VAL A 184 33.76 -16.37 -10.59
N GLU A 185 34.87 -15.76 -10.99
CA GLU A 185 36.18 -16.13 -10.46
C GLU A 185 36.35 -15.62 -9.02
N GLY A 186 36.77 -16.50 -8.12
CA GLY A 186 36.92 -16.22 -6.70
C GLY A 186 37.65 -17.33 -5.96
N PHE A 187 37.86 -17.13 -4.66
CA PHE A 187 38.44 -18.14 -3.78
C PHE A 187 37.59 -18.37 -2.54
N VAL A 188 37.58 -19.62 -2.08
CA VAL A 188 36.80 -20.07 -0.92
C VAL A 188 37.67 -20.21 0.32
N THR A 189 37.19 -19.70 1.45
CA THR A 189 37.78 -19.91 2.78
C THR A 189 36.73 -20.40 3.76
N PHE A 190 37.15 -21.01 4.87
CA PHE A 190 36.24 -21.62 5.85
C PHE A 190 36.76 -21.41 7.28
N ASN A 191 35.87 -21.08 8.22
CA ASN A 191 36.22 -20.79 9.63
C ASN A 191 35.49 -21.67 10.66
N GLY A 192 35.18 -22.93 10.31
CA GLY A 192 34.59 -23.93 11.20
C GLY A 192 33.07 -24.03 11.12
N LEU A 193 32.36 -22.90 11.02
CA LEU A 193 30.91 -22.89 10.79
C LEU A 193 30.49 -22.10 9.55
N THR A 194 31.35 -21.23 9.02
CA THR A 194 31.00 -20.35 7.89
C THR A 194 31.97 -20.53 6.74
N ALA A 195 31.42 -20.78 5.55
CA ALA A 195 32.15 -20.75 4.29
C ALA A 195 32.05 -19.35 3.68
N PHE A 196 33.15 -18.85 3.12
CA PHE A 196 33.23 -17.55 2.45
C PHE A 196 33.72 -17.74 1.02
N PHE A 197 33.13 -17.03 0.08
CA PHE A 197 33.56 -16.88 -1.31
C PHE A 197 33.93 -15.41 -1.54
N THR A 198 35.18 -15.16 -1.91
CA THR A 198 35.69 -13.82 -2.22
C THR A 198 35.87 -13.68 -3.73
N PRO A 199 35.10 -12.82 -4.42
CA PRO A 199 35.32 -12.52 -5.83
C PRO A 199 36.71 -11.90 -6.06
N ILE A 200 37.40 -12.28 -7.15
CA ILE A 200 38.70 -11.69 -7.51
C ILE A 200 38.54 -10.28 -8.08
N ILE A 201 37.44 -10.05 -8.80
CA ILE A 201 37.03 -8.75 -9.30
C ILE A 201 35.73 -8.33 -8.62
N PRO A 202 35.50 -7.02 -8.40
CA PRO A 202 34.22 -6.53 -7.93
C PRO A 202 33.08 -7.02 -8.80
N LEU A 203 31.97 -7.39 -8.16
CA LEU A 203 30.73 -7.81 -8.80
C LEU A 203 30.18 -6.67 -9.68
N LYS A 204 29.45 -7.02 -10.73
CA LYS A 204 28.82 -6.06 -11.64
C LYS A 204 27.63 -5.40 -10.94
N PRO A 205 27.37 -4.10 -11.13
CA PRO A 205 26.17 -3.44 -10.61
C PRO A 205 24.89 -3.96 -11.28
N ASN A 206 23.76 -3.85 -10.59
CA ASN A 206 22.43 -4.30 -11.03
C ASN A 206 22.40 -5.73 -11.59
N THR A 207 23.23 -6.60 -11.04
CA THR A 207 23.40 -7.98 -11.54
C THR A 207 22.92 -8.95 -10.47
N THR A 208 22.08 -9.89 -10.88
CA THR A 208 21.60 -10.95 -9.98
C THR A 208 22.57 -12.11 -10.03
N TYR A 209 23.21 -12.38 -8.89
CA TYR A 209 24.13 -13.49 -8.70
C TYR A 209 23.42 -14.66 -8.02
N THR A 210 23.86 -15.87 -8.31
CA THR A 210 23.40 -17.11 -7.65
C THR A 210 24.56 -17.74 -6.89
N GLY A 211 24.46 -17.82 -5.56
CA GLY A 211 25.34 -18.61 -4.70
C GLY A 211 24.87 -20.06 -4.64
N ILE A 212 25.79 -21.01 -4.75
CA ILE A 212 25.51 -22.44 -4.78
C ILE A 212 26.47 -23.15 -3.82
N LEU A 213 25.91 -23.81 -2.81
CA LEU A 213 26.60 -24.82 -2.01
C LEU A 213 26.18 -26.21 -2.47
N THR A 214 27.12 -27.04 -2.90
CA THR A 214 26.80 -28.35 -3.48
C THR A 214 26.56 -29.40 -2.41
N SER A 215 25.78 -30.44 -2.73
CA SER A 215 25.54 -31.59 -1.84
C SER A 215 26.79 -32.43 -1.52
N SER A 216 27.96 -32.11 -2.10
CA SER A 216 29.22 -32.76 -1.76
C SER A 216 29.84 -32.27 -0.45
N ILE A 217 29.37 -31.13 0.08
CA ILE A 217 29.80 -30.60 1.38
C ILE A 217 29.32 -31.51 2.51
N LYS A 218 30.20 -31.83 3.47
CA LYS A 218 29.92 -32.73 4.60
C LYS A 218 30.23 -32.09 5.95
N ASN A 219 29.54 -32.53 7.00
CA ASN A 219 29.91 -32.23 8.37
C ASN A 219 31.11 -33.09 8.84
N GLU A 220 31.68 -32.79 10.01
CA GLU A 220 32.78 -33.58 10.60
C GLU A 220 32.37 -35.06 10.86
N ASP A 221 31.08 -35.32 11.02
CA ASP A 221 30.52 -36.68 11.14
C ASP A 221 30.31 -37.38 9.77
N GLY A 222 30.73 -36.77 8.65
CA GLY A 222 30.68 -37.34 7.30
C GLY A 222 29.31 -37.28 6.61
N THR A 223 28.31 -36.64 7.21
CA THR A 223 26.96 -36.44 6.67
C THR A 223 26.95 -35.27 5.68
N SER A 224 26.44 -35.50 4.46
CA SER A 224 26.31 -34.48 3.41
C SER A 224 25.13 -33.55 3.60
N LEU A 225 25.17 -32.36 2.98
CA LEU A 225 23.95 -31.57 2.71
C LEU A 225 22.93 -32.43 1.94
N SER A 226 21.65 -32.32 2.30
CA SER A 226 20.58 -33.14 1.69
C SER A 226 20.35 -32.86 0.20
N SER A 227 20.66 -31.65 -0.24
CA SER A 227 20.59 -31.19 -1.63
C SER A 227 21.56 -30.02 -1.83
N ASN A 228 21.77 -29.59 -3.08
CA ASN A 228 22.38 -28.29 -3.32
C ASN A 228 21.54 -27.21 -2.63
N TYR A 229 22.22 -26.24 -2.03
CA TYR A 229 21.60 -25.06 -1.45
C TYR A 229 21.92 -23.86 -2.36
N GLU A 230 20.89 -23.29 -2.96
CA GLU A 230 21.00 -22.18 -3.90
C GLU A 230 20.28 -20.96 -3.34
N TRP A 231 20.91 -19.78 -3.47
CA TRP A 231 20.29 -18.50 -3.14
C TRP A 231 20.72 -17.45 -4.16
N THR A 232 19.92 -16.40 -4.31
CA THR A 232 20.24 -15.30 -5.20
C THR A 232 20.35 -13.98 -4.44
N PHE A 233 21.06 -13.02 -5.00
CA PHE A 233 21.10 -11.64 -4.51
C PHE A 233 21.39 -10.69 -5.67
N THR A 234 21.00 -9.42 -5.54
CA THR A 234 21.17 -8.39 -6.57
C THR A 234 22.05 -7.26 -6.04
N THR A 235 23.12 -6.97 -6.76
CA THR A 235 24.04 -5.87 -6.44
C THR A 235 23.42 -4.49 -6.61
N ILE A 236 24.01 -3.48 -5.97
CA ILE A 236 23.58 -2.07 -6.08
C ILE A 236 23.39 -1.63 -7.54
N THR A 237 22.34 -0.85 -7.78
CA THR A 237 22.10 -0.15 -9.04
C THR A 237 22.77 1.23 -9.00
N PHE A 238 23.57 1.55 -10.02
CA PHE A 238 23.96 2.94 -10.27
C PHE A 238 22.92 3.60 -11.17
N VAL A 239 22.52 4.83 -10.82
CA VAL A 239 21.67 5.66 -11.68
C VAL A 239 22.58 6.40 -12.64
N ALA A 240 22.35 6.25 -13.94
CA ALA A 240 23.11 6.99 -14.94
C ALA A 240 22.97 8.50 -14.73
N PRO A 241 24.05 9.29 -14.88
CA PRO A 241 23.98 10.73 -14.76
C PRO A 241 23.00 11.33 -15.78
N PHE A 242 22.31 12.40 -15.40
CA PHE A 242 21.50 13.22 -16.30
C PHE A 242 21.61 14.71 -15.92
N VAL A 243 21.29 15.60 -16.86
CA VAL A 243 21.26 17.05 -16.61
C VAL A 243 19.96 17.42 -15.93
N ILE A 244 20.03 17.95 -14.70
CA ILE A 244 18.90 18.44 -13.91
C ILE A 244 18.37 19.74 -14.50
N SER A 245 19.28 20.68 -14.79
CA SER A 245 18.92 22.03 -15.22
C SER A 245 20.07 22.68 -15.97
N THR A 246 19.73 23.60 -16.88
CA THR A 246 20.69 24.48 -17.54
C THR A 246 20.36 25.94 -17.26
N ASP A 247 21.38 26.77 -17.24
CA ASP A 247 21.25 28.23 -17.25
C ASP A 247 22.17 28.78 -18.34
N PRO A 248 21.65 29.28 -19.48
CA PRO A 248 20.24 29.51 -19.77
C PRO A 248 19.38 28.24 -19.83
N SER A 249 18.12 28.36 -19.42
CA SER A 249 17.13 27.30 -19.54
C SER A 249 16.81 26.98 -21.00
N ASN A 250 16.30 25.78 -21.27
CA ASN A 250 15.91 25.40 -22.62
C ASN A 250 14.81 26.32 -23.18
N ASN A 251 15.02 26.84 -24.39
CA ASN A 251 14.26 27.88 -25.08
C ASN A 251 14.27 29.26 -24.39
N GLU A 252 15.23 29.55 -23.50
CA GLU A 252 15.38 30.88 -22.94
C GLU A 252 15.71 31.91 -24.04
N THR A 253 15.05 33.06 -23.99
CA THR A 253 15.22 34.15 -24.96
C THR A 253 15.66 35.41 -24.22
N GLY A 254 16.41 36.29 -24.88
CA GLY A 254 16.87 37.52 -24.24
C GLY A 254 18.07 37.32 -23.30
N VAL A 255 18.83 36.23 -23.48
CA VAL A 255 20.02 35.92 -22.69
C VAL A 255 21.06 37.03 -22.84
N ALA A 256 21.64 37.48 -21.72
CA ALA A 256 22.66 38.52 -21.72
C ALA A 256 23.89 38.10 -22.55
N LEU A 257 24.53 39.05 -23.24
CA LEU A 257 25.65 38.73 -24.15
C LEU A 257 26.89 38.22 -23.40
N ASN A 258 27.03 38.53 -22.12
CA ASN A 258 28.11 38.04 -21.25
C ASN A 258 27.70 36.81 -20.41
N LYS A 259 26.62 36.13 -20.77
CA LYS A 259 26.11 34.99 -20.01
C LYS A 259 27.14 33.85 -19.96
N ILE A 260 27.41 33.41 -18.74
CA ILE A 260 28.09 32.15 -18.47
C ILE A 260 27.04 31.04 -18.53
N ILE A 261 27.34 29.97 -19.26
CA ILE A 261 26.38 28.88 -19.52
C ILE A 261 26.70 27.73 -18.57
N THR A 262 25.71 27.26 -17.82
CA THR A 262 25.90 26.19 -16.85
C THR A 262 24.93 25.03 -17.08
N ALA A 263 25.36 23.84 -16.68
CA ALA A 263 24.55 22.63 -16.63
C ALA A 263 24.80 21.92 -15.31
N THR A 264 23.73 21.64 -14.58
CA THR A 264 23.77 20.93 -13.29
C THR A 264 23.41 19.46 -13.49
N PHE A 265 24.22 18.54 -12.97
CA PHE A 265 24.05 17.10 -13.12
C PHE A 265 23.44 16.45 -11.87
N SER A 266 22.79 15.30 -12.07
CA SER A 266 22.16 14.48 -11.02
C SER A 266 23.15 13.93 -10.00
N VAL A 267 24.41 13.78 -10.41
CA VAL A 267 25.53 13.26 -9.61
C VAL A 267 26.83 13.99 -9.99
N PRO A 268 27.88 13.92 -9.15
CA PRO A 268 29.22 14.35 -9.54
C PRO A 268 29.71 13.60 -10.79
N MET A 269 30.16 14.36 -11.77
CA MET A 269 30.70 13.91 -13.06
C MET A 269 32.21 13.79 -12.99
N ASP A 270 32.79 12.86 -13.75
CA ASP A 270 34.23 12.82 -14.00
C ASP A 270 34.63 14.06 -14.83
N PRO A 271 35.38 15.02 -14.23
CA PRO A 271 35.78 16.25 -14.92
C PRO A 271 36.60 15.98 -16.18
N LEU A 272 37.30 14.84 -16.27
CA LEU A 272 38.09 14.46 -17.44
C LEU A 272 37.21 14.14 -18.67
N THR A 273 35.96 13.78 -18.44
CA THR A 273 35.01 13.50 -19.51
C THR A 273 34.24 14.73 -19.95
N LEU A 274 34.26 15.83 -19.18
CA LEU A 274 33.64 17.13 -19.50
C LEU A 274 34.65 18.05 -20.18
N THR A 275 34.80 17.88 -21.48
CA THR A 275 35.75 18.62 -22.31
C THR A 275 34.99 19.47 -23.32
N ALA A 276 35.73 20.31 -24.05
CA ALA A 276 35.16 21.05 -25.17
C ALA A 276 34.50 20.13 -26.20
N PHE A 277 34.83 18.83 -26.28
CA PHE A 277 34.19 17.88 -27.20
C PHE A 277 32.86 17.33 -26.70
N SER A 278 32.66 17.27 -25.39
CA SER A 278 31.51 16.62 -24.77
C SER A 278 30.50 17.61 -24.19
N PHE A 279 30.88 18.87 -23.94
CA PHE A 279 29.98 19.98 -23.68
C PHE A 279 30.24 21.08 -24.72
N THR A 280 29.32 21.25 -25.67
CA THR A 280 29.43 22.20 -26.77
C THR A 280 28.32 23.25 -26.71
N ILE A 281 28.64 24.46 -27.15
CA ILE A 281 27.68 25.52 -27.45
C ILE A 281 27.88 25.87 -28.92
N ASN A 282 26.86 25.72 -29.75
CA ASN A 282 26.95 25.90 -31.20
C ASN A 282 26.04 27.03 -31.67
N GLN A 283 26.52 27.88 -32.56
CA GLN A 283 25.74 28.82 -33.35
C GLN A 283 25.47 28.20 -34.73
N GLY A 284 24.30 27.59 -34.92
CA GLY A 284 24.08 26.73 -36.09
C GLY A 284 25.05 25.53 -36.07
N ASP A 285 25.77 25.29 -37.18
CA ASP A 285 26.80 24.25 -37.26
C ASP A 285 28.17 24.69 -36.67
N ALA A 286 28.32 25.98 -36.35
CA ALA A 286 29.58 26.54 -35.87
C ALA A 286 29.71 26.43 -34.36
N LYS A 287 30.74 25.72 -33.88
CA LYS A 287 31.04 25.59 -32.45
C LYS A 287 31.64 26.86 -31.86
N LEU A 288 31.05 27.38 -30.79
CA LEU A 288 31.56 28.50 -30.02
C LEU A 288 32.76 28.05 -29.19
N LEU A 289 33.81 28.89 -29.14
CA LEU A 289 34.96 28.65 -28.29
C LEU A 289 34.68 29.14 -26.85
N GLY A 290 35.06 28.33 -25.88
CA GLY A 290 34.88 28.61 -24.46
C GLY A 290 35.77 27.71 -23.60
N SER A 291 35.97 28.10 -22.35
CA SER A 291 36.53 27.21 -21.34
C SER A 291 35.41 26.48 -20.62
N ILE A 292 35.66 25.22 -20.26
CA ILE A 292 34.76 24.45 -19.40
C ILE A 292 35.45 24.28 -18.06
N THR A 293 34.75 24.65 -17.00
CA THR A 293 35.10 24.30 -15.63
C THR A 293 34.00 23.41 -15.07
N TYR A 294 34.37 22.54 -14.14
CA TYR A 294 33.42 21.67 -13.44
C TYR A 294 33.65 21.80 -11.94
N SER A 295 32.61 22.10 -11.17
CA SER A 295 32.68 22.25 -9.72
C SER A 295 31.38 21.78 -9.06
N GLY A 296 31.49 20.94 -8.03
CA GLY A 296 30.35 20.26 -7.43
C GLY A 296 29.64 19.39 -8.47
N ASN A 297 28.37 19.70 -8.74
CA ASN A 297 27.59 19.05 -9.79
C ASN A 297 27.40 19.93 -11.04
N VAL A 298 28.11 21.05 -11.17
CA VAL A 298 27.84 22.06 -12.20
C VAL A 298 29.00 22.15 -13.19
N ALA A 299 28.73 21.85 -14.46
CA ALA A 299 29.61 22.22 -15.56
C ALA A 299 29.30 23.64 -16.00
N THR A 300 30.35 24.45 -16.16
CA THR A 300 30.28 25.85 -16.52
C THR A 300 31.07 26.07 -17.79
N PHE A 301 30.37 26.39 -18.88
CA PHE A 301 30.94 26.85 -20.14
C PHE A 301 31.02 28.38 -20.11
N THR A 302 32.24 28.91 -20.13
CA THR A 302 32.51 30.36 -20.24
C THR A 302 32.94 30.67 -21.67
N PRO A 303 32.11 31.35 -22.47
CA PRO A 303 32.50 31.80 -23.80
C PRO A 303 33.76 32.68 -23.74
N ILE A 304 34.72 32.47 -24.67
CA ILE A 304 35.94 33.32 -24.71
C ILE A 304 35.66 34.75 -25.20
N SER A 305 34.53 34.93 -25.89
CA SER A 305 34.02 36.20 -26.39
C SER A 305 32.54 36.31 -26.00
N PRO A 306 32.01 37.53 -25.81
CA PRO A 306 30.58 37.73 -25.62
C PRO A 306 29.78 37.02 -26.71
N LEU A 307 28.65 36.44 -26.32
CA LEU A 307 27.68 35.86 -27.24
C LEU A 307 27.21 36.93 -28.23
N SER A 308 27.04 36.54 -29.49
CA SER A 308 26.54 37.41 -30.54
C SER A 308 25.10 37.82 -30.23
N PRO A 309 24.68 39.08 -30.49
CA PRO A 309 23.30 39.50 -30.25
C PRO A 309 22.33 38.85 -31.23
N ASN A 310 21.06 38.72 -30.83
CA ASN A 310 19.98 38.13 -31.64
C ASN A 310 20.37 36.78 -32.29
N THR A 311 21.08 35.95 -31.54
CA THR A 311 21.68 34.71 -32.04
C THR A 311 21.16 33.53 -31.24
N THR A 312 20.70 32.50 -31.94
CA THR A 312 20.33 31.21 -31.33
C THR A 312 21.57 30.34 -31.17
N TYR A 313 21.74 29.82 -29.97
CA TYR A 313 22.77 28.87 -29.60
C TYR A 313 22.12 27.54 -29.19
N THR A 314 22.74 26.44 -29.59
CA THR A 314 22.40 25.08 -29.18
C THR A 314 23.47 24.57 -28.23
N GLY A 315 23.12 24.30 -26.99
CA GLY A 315 23.96 23.57 -26.05
C GLY A 315 23.77 22.06 -26.21
N THR A 316 24.86 21.31 -26.25
CA THR A 316 24.84 19.85 -26.24
C THR A 316 25.81 19.33 -25.19
N ILE A 317 25.32 18.46 -24.32
CA ILE A 317 26.14 17.59 -23.48
C ILE A 317 25.98 16.18 -24.01
N TYR A 318 27.06 15.59 -24.52
CA TYR A 318 27.03 14.29 -25.16
C TYR A 318 26.95 13.14 -24.14
N ALA A 319 26.30 12.05 -24.51
CA ALA A 319 26.16 10.83 -23.71
C ALA A 319 27.49 10.23 -23.25
N SER A 320 28.61 10.63 -23.87
CA SER A 320 29.96 10.17 -23.55
C SER A 320 30.52 10.70 -22.24
N VAL A 321 29.89 11.72 -21.61
CA VAL A 321 30.29 12.18 -20.27
C VAL A 321 29.93 11.15 -19.22
N LYS A 322 30.81 10.97 -18.23
CA LYS A 322 30.71 9.93 -17.20
C LYS A 322 30.59 10.52 -15.80
N ASP A 323 29.96 9.78 -14.91
CA ASP A 323 30.10 10.02 -13.46
C ASP A 323 31.47 9.55 -12.94
N LEU A 324 31.77 9.84 -11.66
CA LEU A 324 33.01 9.39 -11.02
C LEU A 324 33.14 7.85 -10.93
N ASN A 325 32.04 7.11 -11.12
CA ASN A 325 32.01 5.65 -11.18
C ASN A 325 32.18 5.11 -12.61
N GLY A 326 32.39 5.99 -13.60
CA GLY A 326 32.59 5.63 -15.00
C GLY A 326 31.31 5.36 -15.79
N ILE A 327 30.12 5.68 -15.24
CA ILE A 327 28.81 5.48 -15.87
C ILE A 327 28.50 6.65 -16.81
N ASN A 328 28.26 6.35 -18.09
CA ASN A 328 27.85 7.32 -19.11
C ASN A 328 26.44 7.89 -18.85
N MET A 329 26.20 9.12 -19.32
CA MET A 329 24.83 9.61 -19.53
C MET A 329 24.06 8.70 -20.51
N THR A 330 22.74 8.55 -20.30
CA THR A 330 21.89 7.67 -21.14
C THR A 330 21.68 8.17 -22.56
N SER A 331 21.73 9.48 -22.78
CA SER A 331 21.54 10.12 -24.09
C SER A 331 22.17 11.51 -24.09
N ASP A 332 22.41 12.06 -25.28
CA ASP A 332 22.79 13.47 -25.42
C ASP A 332 21.70 14.37 -24.82
N TYR A 333 22.11 15.39 -24.08
CA TYR A 333 21.23 16.44 -23.59
C TYR A 333 21.41 17.68 -24.45
N ILE A 334 20.36 18.02 -25.21
CA ILE A 334 20.37 19.12 -26.17
C ILE A 334 19.36 20.17 -25.70
N TRP A 335 19.80 21.42 -25.62
CA TRP A 335 18.95 22.57 -25.36
C TRP A 335 19.31 23.73 -26.26
N VAL A 336 18.38 24.67 -26.43
CA VAL A 336 18.58 25.88 -27.22
C VAL A 336 18.31 27.12 -26.38
N PHE A 337 19.00 28.21 -26.65
CA PHE A 337 18.71 29.53 -26.07
C PHE A 337 19.06 30.63 -27.08
N SER A 338 18.52 31.83 -26.90
CA SER A 338 18.78 32.97 -27.78
C SER A 338 19.14 34.22 -27.00
N THR A 339 20.15 34.94 -27.49
CA THR A 339 20.63 36.18 -26.89
C THR A 339 19.73 37.37 -27.17
N GLY A 340 19.75 38.33 -26.25
CA GLY A 340 19.02 39.58 -26.37
C GLY A 340 19.49 40.48 -27.51
N SER A 341 18.64 41.43 -27.85
CA SER A 341 18.94 42.50 -28.81
C SER A 341 19.88 43.54 -28.19
N THR A 342 20.64 44.25 -29.03
CA THR A 342 21.37 45.48 -28.65
C THR A 342 20.56 46.75 -28.93
N VAL A 343 19.34 46.60 -29.45
CA VAL A 343 18.43 47.71 -29.71
C VAL A 343 17.93 48.27 -28.38
N ALA A 344 17.86 49.59 -28.27
CA ALA A 344 17.30 50.22 -27.07
C ALA A 344 15.82 49.83 -26.91
N PRO A 345 15.38 49.45 -25.70
CA PRO A 345 13.98 49.13 -25.45
C PRO A 345 13.09 50.34 -25.75
N THR A 346 11.96 50.07 -26.40
CA THR A 346 10.90 51.05 -26.66
C THR A 346 9.63 50.61 -25.96
N VAL A 347 8.75 51.54 -25.58
CA VAL A 347 7.40 51.18 -25.13
C VAL A 347 6.55 50.95 -26.37
N ILE A 348 6.13 49.69 -26.58
CA ILE A 348 5.28 49.27 -27.71
C ILE A 348 3.85 49.74 -27.51
N SER A 349 3.33 49.62 -26.28
CA SER A 349 1.95 49.99 -25.98
C SER A 349 1.80 50.42 -24.54
N THR A 350 0.76 51.22 -24.29
CA THR A 350 0.32 51.58 -22.96
C THR A 350 -1.16 51.25 -22.82
N ASP A 351 -1.60 50.92 -21.61
CA ASP A 351 -3.01 50.82 -21.27
C ASP A 351 -3.26 51.64 -19.98
N PRO A 352 -3.95 52.79 -20.08
CA PRO A 352 -4.58 53.33 -21.27
C PRO A 352 -3.59 53.74 -22.37
N GLN A 353 -4.02 53.58 -23.61
CA GLN A 353 -3.27 54.05 -24.79
C GLN A 353 -3.05 55.55 -24.72
N ASN A 354 -2.02 56.06 -25.42
CA ASN A 354 -1.78 57.49 -25.47
C ASN A 354 -3.00 58.24 -26.01
N ASN A 355 -3.41 59.29 -25.29
CA ASN A 355 -4.63 60.08 -25.50
C ASN A 355 -5.92 59.26 -25.38
N ALA A 356 -5.93 58.10 -24.70
CA ALA A 356 -7.14 57.33 -24.48
C ALA A 356 -8.17 58.18 -23.71
N PHE A 357 -9.41 58.17 -24.17
CA PHE A 357 -10.55 58.77 -23.48
C PHE A 357 -11.38 57.70 -22.80
N ASN A 358 -12.23 58.13 -21.88
CA ASN A 358 -13.13 57.25 -21.17
C ASN A 358 -12.45 56.13 -20.37
N VAL A 359 -11.34 56.44 -19.72
CA VAL A 359 -10.64 55.52 -18.81
C VAL A 359 -11.41 55.38 -17.49
N VAL A 360 -11.72 54.16 -17.08
CA VAL A 360 -12.42 53.90 -15.80
C VAL A 360 -11.57 54.35 -14.61
N LEU A 361 -12.21 54.83 -13.54
CA LEU A 361 -11.50 55.47 -12.42
C LEU A 361 -10.60 54.53 -11.61
N SER A 362 -10.86 53.22 -11.68
CA SER A 362 -10.07 52.18 -11.01
C SER A 362 -8.95 51.60 -11.89
N LYS A 363 -8.66 52.21 -13.05
CA LYS A 363 -7.75 51.63 -14.04
C LYS A 363 -6.33 51.48 -13.47
N ARG A 364 -5.78 50.26 -13.58
CA ARG A 364 -4.34 50.03 -13.46
C ARG A 364 -3.66 50.48 -14.75
N ILE A 365 -2.58 51.25 -14.61
CA ILE A 365 -1.90 51.85 -15.75
C ILE A 365 -0.72 50.95 -16.13
N THR A 366 -0.63 50.53 -17.38
CA THR A 366 0.45 49.64 -17.84
C THR A 366 1.24 50.22 -19.01
N ALA A 367 2.49 49.79 -19.11
CA ALA A 367 3.37 50.04 -20.25
C ALA A 367 4.06 48.73 -20.65
N THR A 368 3.92 48.34 -21.91
CA THR A 368 4.51 47.12 -22.48
C THR A 368 5.71 47.49 -23.32
N PHE A 369 6.86 46.86 -23.06
CA PHE A 369 8.13 47.15 -23.72
C PHE A 369 8.37 46.27 -24.96
N SER A 370 9.26 46.72 -25.86
CA SER A 370 9.65 46.00 -27.08
C SER A 370 10.43 44.73 -26.85
N GLU A 371 10.89 44.54 -25.63
CA GLU A 371 11.67 43.41 -25.17
C GLU A 371 11.56 43.30 -23.65
N SER A 372 12.19 42.26 -23.09
CA SER A 372 12.27 42.06 -21.65
C SER A 372 13.15 43.13 -21.00
N MET A 373 12.63 43.69 -19.90
CA MET A 373 13.31 44.70 -19.09
C MET A 373 13.95 44.07 -17.85
N ASP A 374 15.01 44.68 -17.33
CA ASP A 374 15.57 44.40 -16.01
C ASP A 374 14.56 44.85 -14.93
N PRO A 375 13.93 43.92 -14.19
CA PRO A 375 12.90 44.25 -13.20
C PRO A 375 13.40 45.18 -12.09
N LEU A 376 14.71 45.17 -11.76
CA LEU A 376 15.28 46.04 -10.73
C LEU A 376 15.28 47.52 -11.15
N THR A 377 15.28 47.76 -12.46
CA THR A 377 15.27 49.10 -13.06
C THR A 377 13.85 49.63 -13.29
N ILE A 378 12.81 48.82 -13.09
CA ILE A 378 11.40 49.20 -13.23
C ILE A 378 10.77 49.39 -11.85
N ASN A 379 10.73 50.64 -11.38
CA ASN A 379 10.26 50.99 -10.05
C ASN A 379 9.56 52.36 -10.05
N SER A 380 9.20 52.88 -8.88
CA SER A 380 8.47 54.16 -8.73
C SER A 380 9.25 55.40 -9.18
N THR A 381 10.54 55.29 -9.52
CA THR A 381 11.33 56.38 -10.11
C THR A 381 11.41 56.31 -11.63
N SER A 382 11.28 55.11 -12.21
CA SER A 382 11.33 54.89 -13.66
C SER A 382 9.97 54.74 -14.32
N PHE A 383 8.89 54.43 -13.58
CA PHE A 383 7.50 54.51 -14.04
C PHE A 383 6.67 55.40 -13.11
N THR A 384 6.24 56.56 -13.61
CA THR A 384 5.47 57.55 -12.85
C THR A 384 4.14 57.92 -13.52
N ILE A 385 3.12 58.21 -12.71
CA ILE A 385 1.83 58.80 -13.16
C ILE A 385 1.67 60.17 -12.49
N ARG A 386 1.25 61.18 -13.25
CA ARG A 386 1.03 62.55 -12.76
C ARG A 386 -0.36 63.08 -13.10
N GLU A 387 -0.98 63.76 -12.14
CA GLU A 387 -2.18 64.59 -12.31
C GLU A 387 -1.75 66.06 -12.40
N ASN A 388 -1.94 66.71 -13.55
CA ASN A 388 -1.55 68.12 -13.75
C ASN A 388 -0.10 68.45 -13.27
N GLY A 389 0.83 67.52 -13.45
CA GLY A 389 2.23 67.66 -13.03
C GLY A 389 2.56 67.17 -11.61
N ILE A 390 1.58 66.83 -10.77
CA ILE A 390 1.77 66.30 -9.41
C ILE A 390 1.83 64.77 -9.45
N LEU A 391 2.78 64.15 -8.73
CA LEU A 391 2.92 62.69 -8.67
C LEU A 391 1.70 62.05 -8.00
N VAL A 392 1.11 61.06 -8.67
CA VAL A 392 0.07 60.19 -8.09
C VAL A 392 0.76 59.10 -7.27
N ALA A 393 0.34 58.89 -6.02
CA ALA A 393 0.87 57.81 -5.18
C ALA A 393 0.37 56.44 -5.66
N GLY A 394 1.28 55.48 -5.84
CA GLY A 394 0.97 54.13 -6.32
C GLY A 394 2.15 53.18 -6.21
N THR A 395 1.89 51.89 -6.44
CA THR A 395 2.90 50.83 -6.45
C THR A 395 3.21 50.39 -7.87
N VAL A 396 4.49 50.13 -8.17
CA VAL A 396 4.96 49.63 -9.47
C VAL A 396 5.35 48.16 -9.36
N THR A 397 4.87 47.34 -10.28
CA THR A 397 5.24 45.93 -10.45
C THR A 397 5.61 45.66 -11.90
N PHE A 398 6.52 44.72 -12.16
CA PHE A 398 6.93 44.34 -13.51
C PHE A 398 6.79 42.83 -13.71
N LEU A 399 6.08 42.42 -14.76
CA LEU A 399 5.92 41.02 -15.16
C LEU A 399 5.76 40.93 -16.67
N ASN A 400 6.43 39.96 -17.31
CA ASN A 400 6.26 39.62 -18.73
C ASN A 400 6.25 40.86 -19.66
N ARG A 401 7.32 41.65 -19.62
CA ARG A 401 7.50 42.88 -20.44
C ARG A 401 6.52 44.01 -20.14
N THR A 402 5.67 43.86 -19.12
CA THR A 402 4.63 44.84 -18.78
C THR A 402 4.89 45.40 -17.39
N ALA A 403 5.19 46.69 -17.33
CA ALA A 403 5.17 47.43 -16.08
C ALA A 403 3.72 47.82 -15.76
N THR A 404 3.31 47.65 -14.51
CA THR A 404 1.98 47.99 -14.01
C THR A 404 2.10 48.94 -12.83
N PHE A 405 1.46 50.10 -12.94
CA PHE A 405 1.26 51.06 -11.87
C PHE A 405 -0.16 50.93 -11.32
N VAL A 406 -0.27 50.73 -10.00
CA VAL A 406 -1.56 50.66 -9.29
C VAL A 406 -1.70 51.92 -8.43
N PRO A 407 -2.64 52.83 -8.74
CA PRO A 407 -2.93 53.99 -7.90
C PRO A 407 -3.40 53.54 -6.50
N THR A 408 -2.93 54.24 -5.47
CA THR A 408 -3.38 54.00 -4.07
C THR A 408 -4.83 54.46 -3.82
N LEU A 409 -5.33 55.42 -4.60
CA LEU A 409 -6.72 55.90 -4.60
C LEU A 409 -7.28 55.90 -6.03
N PRO A 410 -8.62 55.77 -6.22
CA PRO A 410 -9.24 55.91 -7.54
C PRO A 410 -8.88 57.24 -8.22
N LEU A 411 -8.70 57.18 -9.54
CA LEU A 411 -8.45 58.35 -10.40
C LEU A 411 -9.70 59.26 -10.45
N LYS A 412 -9.50 60.56 -10.62
CA LYS A 412 -10.61 61.53 -10.70
C LYS A 412 -11.27 61.51 -12.08
N ALA A 413 -12.60 61.67 -12.12
CA ALA A 413 -13.38 61.71 -13.36
C ALA A 413 -13.12 62.99 -14.17
N SER A 414 -13.25 62.89 -15.49
CA SER A 414 -12.94 63.98 -16.44
C SER A 414 -11.54 64.60 -16.28
N THR A 415 -10.56 63.86 -15.75
CA THR A 415 -9.19 64.34 -15.51
C THR A 415 -8.21 63.74 -16.51
N ILE A 416 -7.24 64.57 -16.94
CA ILE A 416 -6.10 64.16 -17.76
C ILE A 416 -4.96 63.74 -16.83
N TYR A 417 -4.45 62.52 -17.03
CA TYR A 417 -3.26 61.98 -16.37
C TYR A 417 -2.13 61.80 -17.38
N THR A 418 -0.90 62.00 -16.94
CA THR A 418 0.31 61.78 -17.73
C THR A 418 1.11 60.61 -17.15
N GLY A 419 1.35 59.57 -17.94
CA GLY A 419 2.29 58.50 -17.63
C GLY A 419 3.66 58.75 -18.25
N THR A 420 4.73 58.40 -17.52
CA THR A 420 6.11 58.52 -17.98
C THR A 420 6.91 57.27 -17.64
N ILE A 421 7.57 56.67 -18.63
CA ILE A 421 8.72 55.76 -18.43
C ILE A 421 10.02 56.50 -18.73
N THR A 422 10.98 56.51 -17.81
CA THR A 422 12.26 57.23 -17.97
C THR A 422 13.38 56.33 -18.51
N PRO A 423 14.51 56.88 -19.02
CA PRO A 423 15.74 56.15 -19.31
C PRO A 423 16.34 55.37 -18.13
N GLY A 424 15.82 55.56 -16.91
CA GLY A 424 16.14 54.69 -15.78
C GLY A 424 15.75 53.22 -16.03
N ALA A 425 14.77 52.96 -16.90
CA ALA A 425 14.33 51.63 -17.32
C ALA A 425 15.30 51.03 -18.36
N LYS A 426 15.86 49.84 -18.06
CA LYS A 426 16.85 49.15 -18.91
C LYS A 426 16.37 47.77 -19.36
N ASN A 427 16.80 47.31 -20.54
CA ASN A 427 16.61 45.93 -20.96
C ASN A 427 17.56 44.98 -20.20
N LEU A 428 17.37 43.67 -20.36
CA LEU A 428 18.24 42.65 -19.75
C LEU A 428 19.70 42.71 -20.23
N SER A 429 19.95 43.35 -21.39
CA SER A 429 21.29 43.64 -21.91
C SER A 429 21.91 44.93 -21.32
N GLY A 430 21.23 45.59 -20.36
CA GLY A 430 21.67 46.82 -19.71
C GLY A 430 21.47 48.11 -20.53
N VAL A 431 20.86 48.02 -21.72
CA VAL A 431 20.58 49.15 -22.61
C VAL A 431 19.35 49.91 -22.11
N SER A 432 19.49 51.23 -21.94
CA SER A 432 18.44 52.11 -21.40
C SER A 432 17.41 52.50 -22.47
N LEU A 433 16.19 52.87 -22.05
CA LEU A 433 15.26 53.59 -22.92
C LEU A 433 15.96 54.82 -23.53
N ALA A 434 15.83 55.05 -24.84
CA ALA A 434 16.57 56.11 -25.53
C ALA A 434 16.19 57.54 -25.05
N LYS A 435 14.95 57.72 -24.59
CA LYS A 435 14.39 58.97 -24.04
C LYS A 435 13.15 58.64 -23.20
N ASP A 436 12.64 59.62 -22.45
CA ASP A 436 11.36 59.48 -21.76
C ASP A 436 10.25 59.07 -22.74
N TYR A 437 9.50 58.02 -22.40
CA TYR A 437 8.26 57.67 -23.07
C TYR A 437 7.10 58.25 -22.28
N VAL A 438 6.48 59.29 -22.82
CA VAL A 438 5.40 60.05 -22.18
C VAL A 438 4.09 59.82 -22.93
N TRP A 439 3.02 59.52 -22.19
CA TRP A 439 1.68 59.43 -22.75
C TRP A 439 0.66 60.08 -21.81
N THR A 440 -0.51 60.44 -22.35
CA THR A 440 -1.62 60.95 -21.54
C THR A 440 -2.86 60.09 -21.69
N PHE A 441 -3.80 60.21 -20.75
CA PHE A 441 -5.14 59.62 -20.89
C PHE A 441 -6.17 60.40 -20.07
N THR A 442 -7.43 60.33 -20.48
CA THR A 442 -8.57 61.03 -19.89
C THR A 442 -9.61 60.03 -19.39
N THR A 443 -10.04 60.18 -18.15
CA THR A 443 -11.04 59.29 -17.53
C THR A 443 -12.49 59.49 -18.04
N VAL A 444 -13.36 58.46 -17.88
CA VAL A 444 -14.79 58.41 -18.28
C VAL A 444 -15.62 59.65 -17.99
N SER A 445 -16.47 59.99 -18.97
CA SER A 445 -17.63 60.86 -18.85
C SER A 445 -18.91 60.04 -18.61
N ASN A 446 -19.93 60.64 -17.98
CA ASN A 446 -21.10 59.96 -17.40
C ASN A 446 -22.28 59.88 -18.42
N LEU A 447 -22.76 58.69 -18.88
CA LEU A 447 -23.84 58.52 -19.91
C LEU A 447 -25.07 57.70 -19.46
N ALA A 448 -26.25 57.99 -20.05
CA ALA A 448 -27.58 57.42 -19.71
C ALA A 448 -27.90 56.05 -20.39
N PRO A 449 -28.75 55.19 -19.77
CA PRO A 449 -29.15 53.85 -20.28
C PRO A 449 -30.20 53.85 -21.42
N LEU A 450 -30.22 52.77 -22.22
CA LEU A 450 -31.13 52.52 -23.37
C LEU A 450 -31.74 51.10 -23.36
N VAL A 451 -33.01 50.93 -23.76
CA VAL A 451 -33.65 49.62 -24.02
C VAL A 451 -33.31 49.15 -25.44
N ILE A 452 -32.72 47.95 -25.56
CA ILE A 452 -32.23 47.38 -26.81
C ILE A 452 -33.16 46.32 -27.43
N SER A 453 -33.98 45.62 -26.63
CA SER A 453 -34.93 44.62 -27.14
C SER A 453 -36.09 44.34 -26.18
N THR A 454 -37.20 43.81 -26.70
CA THR A 454 -38.39 43.40 -25.95
C THR A 454 -38.92 42.04 -26.42
N ASP A 455 -39.54 41.26 -25.53
CA ASP A 455 -40.25 40.00 -25.83
C ASP A 455 -41.59 39.98 -25.08
N PRO A 456 -42.77 39.92 -25.74
CA PRO A 456 -42.94 39.91 -27.19
C PRO A 456 -42.31 41.12 -27.86
N ALA A 457 -41.72 40.89 -29.03
CA ALA A 457 -41.20 41.96 -29.86
C ALA A 457 -42.30 42.97 -30.19
N ASN A 458 -41.92 44.23 -30.40
CA ASN A 458 -42.88 45.28 -30.71
C ASN A 458 -43.75 44.91 -31.93
N ASN A 459 -45.07 45.00 -31.76
CA ASN A 459 -46.14 44.58 -32.67
C ASN A 459 -46.25 43.06 -32.93
N GLY A 460 -45.71 42.21 -32.04
CA GLY A 460 -45.84 40.75 -32.15
C GLY A 460 -47.31 40.27 -32.15
N THR A 461 -47.64 39.24 -32.93
CA THR A 461 -48.98 38.63 -33.01
C THR A 461 -48.96 37.16 -32.54
N ASN A 462 -50.13 36.55 -32.33
CA ASN A 462 -50.30 35.18 -31.84
C ASN A 462 -49.59 34.88 -30.50
N VAL A 463 -49.47 35.90 -29.65
CA VAL A 463 -48.85 35.74 -28.34
C VAL A 463 -49.72 34.82 -27.47
N ALA A 464 -49.07 33.83 -26.85
CA ALA A 464 -49.73 32.91 -25.93
C ALA A 464 -50.36 33.67 -24.76
N LEU A 465 -51.52 33.20 -24.30
CA LEU A 465 -52.30 33.91 -23.28
C LEU A 465 -51.59 34.00 -21.91
N ASN A 466 -50.55 33.20 -21.67
CA ASN A 466 -49.79 33.19 -20.42
C ASN A 466 -48.35 33.74 -20.55
N LYS A 467 -48.05 34.52 -21.60
CA LYS A 467 -46.69 34.99 -21.90
C LYS A 467 -46.13 35.95 -20.81
N ILE A 468 -44.87 35.77 -20.43
CA ILE A 468 -44.07 36.74 -19.63
C ILE A 468 -43.49 37.80 -20.56
N VAL A 469 -43.58 39.08 -20.18
CA VAL A 469 -43.19 40.23 -21.01
C VAL A 469 -41.85 40.81 -20.53
N THR A 470 -40.84 40.97 -21.38
CA THR A 470 -39.48 41.38 -20.98
C THR A 470 -38.92 42.56 -21.78
N ALA A 471 -38.00 43.33 -21.17
CA ALA A 471 -37.21 44.39 -21.80
C ALA A 471 -35.73 44.31 -21.40
N THR A 472 -34.81 44.38 -22.36
CA THR A 472 -33.35 44.27 -22.15
C THR A 472 -32.65 45.61 -22.39
N PHE A 473 -31.70 45.97 -21.53
CA PHE A 473 -30.96 47.25 -21.58
C PHE A 473 -29.53 47.10 -22.11
N ASN A 474 -28.99 48.16 -22.72
CA ASN A 474 -27.61 48.20 -23.23
C ASN A 474 -26.54 48.15 -22.12
N MET A 475 -26.93 48.41 -20.87
CA MET A 475 -26.04 48.40 -19.71
C MET A 475 -26.80 47.91 -18.46
N PRO A 476 -26.08 47.46 -17.43
CA PRO A 476 -26.71 47.09 -16.15
C PRO A 476 -27.47 48.27 -15.53
N MET A 477 -28.69 48.00 -15.10
CA MET A 477 -29.56 48.95 -14.40
C MET A 477 -29.43 48.76 -12.88
N ASP A 478 -29.72 49.81 -12.11
CA ASP A 478 -29.91 49.67 -10.67
C ASP A 478 -31.21 48.89 -10.43
N PRO A 479 -31.13 47.66 -9.88
CA PRO A 479 -32.29 46.80 -9.68
C PRO A 479 -33.38 47.44 -8.82
N LEU A 480 -33.02 48.35 -7.90
CA LEU A 480 -33.99 49.04 -7.03
C LEU A 480 -34.89 50.01 -7.82
N THR A 481 -34.42 50.49 -8.96
CA THR A 481 -35.16 51.42 -9.82
C THR A 481 -36.02 50.73 -10.87
N ILE A 482 -35.94 49.40 -11.00
CA ILE A 482 -36.78 48.58 -11.88
C ILE A 482 -37.91 47.96 -11.06
N ASN A 483 -39.07 48.60 -11.05
CA ASN A 483 -40.22 48.22 -10.22
C ASN A 483 -41.55 48.55 -10.92
N SER A 484 -42.68 48.35 -10.24
CA SER A 484 -44.03 48.52 -10.82
C SER A 484 -44.37 49.92 -11.29
N ASN A 485 -43.60 50.94 -10.89
CA ASN A 485 -43.75 52.30 -11.40
C ASN A 485 -42.92 52.54 -12.65
N THR A 486 -41.85 51.76 -12.87
CA THR A 486 -40.90 51.98 -13.96
C THR A 486 -41.00 50.96 -15.08
N PHE A 487 -41.58 49.78 -14.87
CA PHE A 487 -42.01 48.85 -15.91
C PHE A 487 -43.53 48.59 -15.77
N THR A 488 -44.32 49.12 -16.69
CA THR A 488 -45.79 48.98 -16.70
C THR A 488 -46.29 48.24 -17.93
N LEU A 489 -47.41 47.54 -17.81
CA LEU A 489 -48.10 46.85 -18.92
C LEU A 489 -49.59 47.23 -18.91
N LYS A 490 -50.17 47.58 -20.07
CA LYS A 490 -51.56 48.01 -20.20
C LYS A 490 -52.32 47.28 -21.32
N GLN A 491 -53.62 47.12 -21.14
CA GLN A 491 -54.58 46.78 -22.18
C GLN A 491 -55.40 48.04 -22.51
N GLY A 492 -55.07 48.73 -23.60
CA GLY A 492 -55.59 50.06 -23.86
C GLY A 492 -55.22 51.02 -22.72
N VAL A 493 -56.22 51.58 -22.02
CA VAL A 493 -56.00 52.46 -20.85
C VAL A 493 -55.86 51.72 -19.52
N ASN A 494 -56.23 50.44 -19.46
CA ASN A 494 -56.29 49.66 -18.21
C ASN A 494 -54.93 49.04 -17.89
N SER A 495 -54.41 49.29 -16.69
CA SER A 495 -53.17 48.64 -16.21
C SER A 495 -53.40 47.16 -15.91
N ILE A 496 -52.44 46.33 -16.33
CA ILE A 496 -52.40 44.90 -16.01
C ILE A 496 -51.54 44.73 -14.77
N SER A 497 -52.05 43.98 -13.78
CA SER A 497 -51.31 43.66 -12.56
C SER A 497 -50.35 42.49 -12.79
N GLY A 498 -49.11 42.63 -12.31
CA GLY A 498 -48.06 41.63 -12.46
C GLY A 498 -46.87 41.88 -11.53
N THR A 499 -45.99 40.88 -11.44
CA THR A 499 -44.76 40.91 -10.66
C THR A 499 -43.58 41.22 -11.57
N ILE A 500 -42.64 42.04 -11.10
CA ILE A 500 -41.43 42.43 -11.86
C ILE A 500 -40.19 41.79 -11.26
N LEU A 501 -39.33 41.26 -12.12
CA LEU A 501 -38.02 40.70 -11.80
C LEU A 501 -36.96 41.35 -12.67
N TYR A 502 -35.76 41.58 -12.13
CA TYR A 502 -34.62 42.09 -12.88
C TYR A 502 -33.41 41.17 -12.68
N SER A 503 -32.83 40.70 -13.77
CA SER A 503 -31.65 39.82 -13.76
C SER A 503 -30.75 40.09 -14.96
N GLY A 504 -29.44 40.17 -14.72
CA GLY A 504 -28.46 40.58 -15.73
C GLY A 504 -28.77 41.97 -16.25
N ASN A 505 -29.16 42.06 -17.53
CA ASN A 505 -29.57 43.32 -18.18
C ASN A 505 -31.06 43.33 -18.55
N THR A 506 -31.88 42.37 -18.07
CA THR A 506 -33.26 42.18 -18.53
C THR A 506 -34.26 42.30 -17.38
N ALA A 507 -35.27 43.15 -17.58
CA ALA A 507 -36.44 43.24 -16.74
C ALA A 507 -37.58 42.37 -17.29
N SER A 508 -38.28 41.64 -16.42
CA SER A 508 -39.36 40.71 -16.78
C SER A 508 -40.62 41.00 -15.97
N PHE A 509 -41.76 41.11 -16.65
CA PHE A 509 -43.10 41.33 -16.11
C PHE A 509 -43.95 40.06 -16.26
N ILE A 510 -44.37 39.50 -15.12
CA ILE A 510 -45.19 38.29 -15.06
C ILE A 510 -46.64 38.69 -14.73
N PRO A 511 -47.61 38.57 -15.65
CA PRO A 511 -48.99 38.95 -15.38
C PRO A 511 -49.65 38.01 -14.36
N THR A 512 -50.44 38.57 -13.45
CA THR A 512 -51.16 37.79 -12.40
C THR A 512 -52.33 36.96 -12.94
N THR A 513 -52.88 37.34 -14.10
CA THR A 513 -53.94 36.60 -14.81
C THR A 513 -53.57 36.45 -16.28
N PRO A 514 -53.91 35.34 -16.95
CA PRO A 514 -53.68 35.19 -18.38
C PRO A 514 -54.33 36.31 -19.21
N PHE A 515 -53.67 36.71 -20.29
CA PHE A 515 -54.15 37.65 -21.28
C PHE A 515 -55.43 37.12 -21.98
N LYS A 516 -56.28 38.04 -22.43
CA LYS A 516 -57.47 37.70 -23.23
C LYS A 516 -57.05 37.33 -24.66
N SER A 517 -57.77 36.43 -25.31
CA SER A 517 -57.51 36.04 -26.71
C SER A 517 -57.78 37.19 -27.69
N ASN A 518 -57.07 37.22 -28.81
CA ASN A 518 -57.17 38.24 -29.86
C ASN A 518 -57.18 39.69 -29.33
N THR A 519 -56.30 40.02 -28.38
CA THR A 519 -56.27 41.31 -27.67
C THR A 519 -54.86 41.91 -27.68
N THR A 520 -54.77 43.21 -27.93
CA THR A 520 -53.50 43.97 -27.95
C THR A 520 -53.15 44.58 -26.58
N TYR A 521 -51.89 44.45 -26.17
CA TYR A 521 -51.30 44.99 -24.92
C TYR A 521 -50.10 45.89 -25.23
N THR A 522 -49.82 46.87 -24.37
CA THR A 522 -48.71 47.84 -24.50
C THR A 522 -47.84 47.85 -23.25
N GLY A 523 -46.52 47.59 -23.39
CA GLY A 523 -45.52 47.69 -22.33
C GLY A 523 -44.77 49.02 -22.36
N THR A 524 -44.35 49.51 -21.19
CA THR A 524 -43.59 50.76 -21.04
C THR A 524 -42.47 50.64 -20.00
N ILE A 525 -41.24 51.02 -20.35
CA ILE A 525 -40.17 51.35 -19.39
C ILE A 525 -40.06 52.88 -19.25
N THR A 526 -40.16 53.42 -18.04
CA THR A 526 -40.14 54.86 -17.81
C THR A 526 -38.73 55.42 -17.56
N THR A 527 -38.59 56.75 -17.62
CA THR A 527 -37.37 57.48 -17.20
C THR A 527 -37.05 57.35 -15.71
N GLY A 528 -37.93 56.76 -14.89
CA GLY A 528 -37.61 56.43 -13.51
C GLY A 528 -36.58 55.30 -13.36
N ALA A 529 -36.36 54.49 -14.40
CA ALA A 529 -35.36 53.43 -14.42
C ALA A 529 -33.95 54.02 -14.64
N LYS A 530 -32.99 53.68 -13.78
CA LYS A 530 -31.63 54.25 -13.75
C LYS A 530 -30.54 53.19 -13.86
N ASN A 531 -29.36 53.56 -14.36
CA ASN A 531 -28.18 52.71 -14.29
C ASN A 531 -27.57 52.68 -12.88
N LEU A 532 -26.60 51.79 -12.64
CA LEU A 532 -25.90 51.66 -11.35
C LEU A 532 -25.19 52.95 -10.89
N PHE A 533 -24.99 53.92 -11.80
CA PHE A 533 -24.42 55.23 -11.51
C PHE A 533 -25.49 56.31 -11.25
N GLY A 534 -26.77 55.93 -11.16
CA GLY A 534 -27.90 56.80 -10.84
C GLY A 534 -28.46 57.62 -12.00
N ILE A 535 -28.02 57.37 -13.24
CA ILE A 535 -28.49 58.09 -14.44
C ILE A 535 -29.72 57.41 -15.03
N ALA A 536 -30.79 58.18 -15.21
CA ALA A 536 -32.08 57.75 -15.76
C ALA A 536 -32.06 57.52 -17.28
N LEU A 537 -33.00 56.70 -17.79
CA LEU A 537 -33.30 56.65 -19.23
C LEU A 537 -33.60 58.05 -19.77
N ALA A 538 -33.15 58.33 -21.00
CA ALA A 538 -33.35 59.63 -21.64
C ALA A 538 -34.84 59.92 -21.94
N SER A 539 -35.65 58.90 -22.24
CA SER A 539 -37.10 59.01 -22.46
C SER A 539 -37.81 57.67 -22.16
N ASN A 540 -39.14 57.68 -21.99
CA ASN A 540 -39.92 56.45 -21.80
C ASN A 540 -39.90 55.59 -23.08
N TYR A 541 -39.67 54.29 -22.93
CA TYR A 541 -39.67 53.32 -24.03
C TYR A 541 -40.99 52.53 -24.05
N ASN A 542 -41.74 52.54 -25.15
CA ASN A 542 -43.06 51.91 -25.29
C ASN A 542 -43.09 50.87 -26.43
N TRP A 543 -43.80 49.75 -26.25
CA TRP A 543 -44.02 48.73 -27.29
C TRP A 543 -45.37 48.00 -27.12
N SER A 544 -45.86 47.28 -28.15
CA SER A 544 -47.13 46.56 -28.09
C SER A 544 -47.10 45.12 -28.64
N PHE A 545 -48.10 44.28 -28.36
CA PHE A 545 -48.28 42.92 -28.92
C PHE A 545 -49.73 42.41 -28.83
N THR A 546 -50.12 41.41 -29.64
CA THR A 546 -51.50 40.84 -29.74
C THR A 546 -51.54 39.31 -29.59
N THR A 547 -52.54 38.79 -28.88
CA THR A 547 -52.70 37.36 -28.52
C THR A 547 -53.46 36.48 -29.54
N VAL A 548 -53.37 35.14 -29.44
CA VAL A 548 -53.90 34.11 -30.39
C VAL A 548 -55.45 33.87 -30.36
N THR A 549 -56.00 33.17 -31.39
CA THR A 549 -57.44 32.79 -31.63
C THR A 549 -57.67 31.25 -31.59
N VAL A 550 -58.88 30.71 -31.25
CA VAL A 550 -59.16 29.25 -30.95
C VAL A 550 -60.26 28.54 -31.82
N VAL A 551 -60.25 27.18 -32.00
CA VAL A 551 -61.13 26.30 -32.88
C VAL A 551 -61.70 25.03 -32.14
N ALA A 552 -62.82 24.40 -32.60
CA ALA A 552 -63.54 23.24 -31.99
C ALA A 552 -63.11 21.81 -32.44
N PRO A 553 -63.22 20.75 -31.58
CA PRO A 553 -62.78 19.35 -31.86
C PRO A 553 -63.79 18.43 -32.63
N THR A 554 -63.27 17.39 -33.32
CA THR A 554 -64.02 16.32 -34.04
C THR A 554 -63.43 14.90 -33.79
N VAL A 555 -64.22 13.82 -33.96
CA VAL A 555 -63.73 12.41 -33.92
C VAL A 555 -63.30 11.98 -35.32
N VAL A 556 -62.09 11.42 -35.43
CA VAL A 556 -61.40 11.03 -36.67
C VAL A 556 -61.55 9.53 -36.97
N SER A 557 -61.50 8.65 -35.97
CA SER A 557 -61.59 7.19 -36.18
C SER A 557 -62.04 6.43 -34.92
N THR A 558 -62.56 5.21 -35.09
CA THR A 558 -62.99 4.30 -34.00
C THR A 558 -62.55 2.85 -34.23
N ASP A 559 -62.28 2.11 -33.15
CA ASP A 559 -62.05 0.65 -33.16
C ASP A 559 -62.93 -0.01 -32.08
N PRO A 560 -63.79 -1.00 -32.38
CA PRO A 560 -64.12 -1.50 -33.71
C PRO A 560 -64.60 -0.41 -34.66
N GLU A 561 -64.31 -0.58 -35.94
CA GLU A 561 -64.91 0.24 -36.99
C GLU A 561 -66.43 0.09 -36.97
N ASN A 562 -67.13 1.12 -37.44
CA ASN A 562 -68.58 1.11 -37.46
C ASN A 562 -69.13 -0.06 -38.30
N ASN A 563 -70.00 -0.87 -37.71
CA ASN A 563 -70.61 -2.09 -38.23
C ASN A 563 -69.68 -3.33 -38.34
N ALA A 564 -68.56 -3.37 -37.62
CA ALA A 564 -67.68 -4.56 -37.62
C ALA A 564 -68.41 -5.83 -37.13
N ILE A 565 -68.13 -6.99 -37.75
CA ILE A 565 -68.65 -8.32 -37.35
C ILE A 565 -67.53 -9.22 -36.82
N ASN A 566 -67.89 -10.32 -36.16
CA ASN A 566 -66.96 -11.29 -35.55
C ASN A 566 -65.99 -10.67 -34.54
N VAL A 567 -66.41 -9.58 -33.89
CA VAL A 567 -65.61 -8.92 -32.88
C VAL A 567 -65.40 -9.87 -31.69
N PRO A 568 -64.16 -10.04 -31.19
CA PRO A 568 -63.92 -10.84 -30.01
C PRO A 568 -64.78 -10.34 -28.84
N VAL A 569 -65.36 -11.26 -28.09
CA VAL A 569 -66.24 -10.95 -26.96
C VAL A 569 -65.56 -10.14 -25.85
N ASN A 570 -64.22 -10.06 -25.83
CA ASN A 570 -63.43 -9.27 -24.88
C ASN A 570 -62.88 -7.95 -25.48
N LYS A 571 -63.42 -7.47 -26.60
CA LYS A 571 -62.87 -6.31 -27.32
C LYS A 571 -62.96 -5.01 -26.48
N ILE A 572 -61.84 -4.28 -26.45
CA ILE A 572 -61.73 -2.90 -25.94
C ILE A 572 -62.02 -1.92 -27.08
N LEU A 573 -62.75 -0.84 -26.79
CA LEU A 573 -63.17 0.15 -27.77
C LEU A 573 -62.31 1.40 -27.70
N THR A 574 -62.04 2.06 -28.83
CA THR A 574 -61.30 3.34 -28.88
C THR A 574 -61.91 4.36 -29.85
N ALA A 575 -61.69 5.66 -29.60
CA ALA A 575 -62.06 6.78 -30.46
C ALA A 575 -60.96 7.87 -30.47
N THR A 576 -60.52 8.34 -31.65
CA THR A 576 -59.42 9.33 -31.79
C THR A 576 -59.93 10.69 -32.25
N PHE A 577 -59.43 11.80 -31.68
CA PHE A 577 -59.88 13.18 -31.94
C PHE A 577 -58.92 14.01 -32.83
N SER A 578 -59.42 15.08 -33.44
CA SER A 578 -58.67 15.97 -34.35
C SER A 578 -57.75 16.97 -33.65
N VAL A 579 -57.99 17.26 -32.37
CA VAL A 579 -57.15 18.09 -31.51
C VAL A 579 -57.08 17.50 -30.10
N ALA A 580 -56.11 17.94 -29.31
CA ALA A 580 -55.97 17.47 -27.93
C ALA A 580 -57.18 17.85 -27.07
N MET A 581 -57.80 16.82 -26.47
CA MET A 581 -58.93 16.95 -25.55
C MET A 581 -58.46 17.27 -24.13
N ASP A 582 -59.30 17.96 -23.35
CA ASP A 582 -59.14 18.08 -21.91
C ASP A 582 -59.43 16.71 -21.27
N PRO A 583 -58.42 16.04 -20.67
CA PRO A 583 -58.58 14.71 -20.12
C PRO A 583 -59.66 14.61 -19.03
N SER A 584 -59.96 15.70 -18.32
CA SER A 584 -60.98 15.71 -17.27
C SER A 584 -62.40 15.54 -17.82
N THR A 585 -62.61 15.88 -19.10
CA THR A 585 -63.90 15.79 -19.78
C THR A 585 -64.14 14.46 -20.50
N ILE A 586 -63.13 13.58 -20.54
CA ILE A 586 -63.24 12.24 -21.15
C ILE A 586 -63.45 11.18 -20.06
N ASN A 587 -64.70 10.79 -19.85
CA ASN A 587 -65.10 9.86 -18.79
C ASN A 587 -66.33 9.02 -19.20
N ALA A 588 -66.88 8.23 -18.26
CA ALA A 588 -68.01 7.33 -18.51
C ALA A 588 -69.33 8.04 -18.88
N GLN A 589 -69.43 9.37 -18.74
CA GLN A 589 -70.57 10.15 -19.24
C GLN A 589 -70.35 10.68 -20.67
N SER A 590 -69.09 10.76 -21.10
CA SER A 590 -68.73 11.23 -22.44
C SER A 590 -68.37 10.11 -23.41
N PHE A 591 -68.11 8.88 -22.94
CA PHE A 591 -67.92 7.68 -23.78
C PHE A 591 -68.78 6.52 -23.23
N LEU A 592 -69.82 6.15 -23.97
CA LEU A 592 -70.85 5.18 -23.59
C LEU A 592 -70.83 3.92 -24.48
N LEU A 593 -71.20 2.75 -23.94
CA LEU A 593 -71.43 1.50 -24.66
C LEU A 593 -72.79 0.88 -24.27
N LYS A 594 -73.54 0.37 -25.24
CA LYS A 594 -74.85 -0.28 -25.04
C LYS A 594 -75.02 -1.58 -25.82
N GLU A 595 -75.74 -2.54 -25.24
CA GLU A 595 -76.33 -3.71 -25.91
C GLU A 595 -77.82 -3.42 -26.12
N GLY A 596 -78.23 -3.10 -27.36
CA GLY A 596 -79.54 -2.51 -27.60
C GLY A 596 -79.75 -1.25 -26.75
N ASN A 597 -80.74 -1.27 -25.84
CA ASN A 597 -81.01 -0.16 -24.91
C ASN A 597 -80.28 -0.26 -23.56
N GLN A 598 -79.66 -1.40 -23.24
CA GLN A 598 -79.00 -1.65 -21.96
C GLN A 598 -77.58 -1.05 -21.96
N ALA A 599 -77.25 -0.27 -20.94
CA ALA A 599 -75.90 0.27 -20.78
C ALA A 599 -74.93 -0.81 -20.29
N ILE A 600 -73.80 -0.95 -20.97
CA ILE A 600 -72.73 -1.85 -20.56
C ILE A 600 -71.73 -1.04 -19.72
N PRO A 601 -71.50 -1.40 -18.46
CA PRO A 601 -70.54 -0.67 -17.62
C PRO A 601 -69.10 -0.94 -18.07
N GLY A 602 -68.25 0.09 -18.02
CA GLY A 602 -66.85 0.01 -18.44
C GLY A 602 -66.01 1.18 -17.92
N LEU A 603 -64.69 1.00 -17.98
CA LEU A 603 -63.70 2.01 -17.61
C LEU A 603 -63.34 2.88 -18.83
N VAL A 604 -63.30 4.20 -18.65
CA VAL A 604 -62.90 5.16 -19.70
C VAL A 604 -61.55 5.79 -19.36
N THR A 605 -60.65 5.83 -20.33
CA THR A 605 -59.32 6.49 -20.22
C THR A 605 -59.02 7.34 -21.46
N TYR A 606 -58.10 8.30 -21.34
CA TYR A 606 -57.69 9.17 -22.44
C TYR A 606 -56.16 9.35 -22.47
N LYS A 607 -55.53 9.14 -23.63
CA LYS A 607 -54.09 9.33 -23.83
C LYS A 607 -53.78 9.82 -25.23
N GLY A 608 -52.98 10.88 -25.32
CA GLY A 608 -52.62 11.51 -26.60
C GLY A 608 -53.85 12.17 -27.24
N LEU A 609 -54.36 11.58 -28.32
CA LEU A 609 -55.59 11.99 -29.01
C LEU A 609 -56.70 10.93 -28.91
N THR A 610 -56.52 9.86 -28.14
CA THR A 610 -57.41 8.68 -28.18
C THR A 610 -58.06 8.42 -26.83
N ALA A 611 -59.40 8.30 -26.82
CA ALA A 611 -60.19 7.79 -25.71
C ALA A 611 -60.38 6.27 -25.84
N THR A 612 -60.38 5.55 -24.72
CA THR A 612 -60.51 4.09 -24.66
C THR A 612 -61.59 3.69 -23.66
N PHE A 613 -62.50 2.78 -24.04
CA PHE A 613 -63.53 2.18 -23.20
C PHE A 613 -63.31 0.67 -23.05
N THR A 614 -63.14 0.20 -21.81
CA THR A 614 -62.94 -1.22 -21.48
C THR A 614 -64.16 -1.76 -20.73
N PRO A 615 -64.97 -2.67 -21.33
CA PRO A 615 -66.11 -3.28 -20.63
C PRO A 615 -65.68 -4.04 -19.37
N ILE A 616 -66.49 -3.97 -18.30
CA ILE A 616 -66.20 -4.71 -17.05
C ILE A 616 -66.40 -6.22 -17.24
N ASN A 617 -67.47 -6.61 -17.94
CA ASN A 617 -67.79 -7.99 -18.25
C ASN A 617 -67.50 -8.30 -19.71
N VAL A 618 -67.12 -9.55 -19.99
CA VAL A 618 -67.00 -10.07 -21.36
C VAL A 618 -68.35 -9.94 -22.06
N LEU A 619 -68.35 -9.42 -23.28
CA LEU A 619 -69.53 -9.23 -24.10
C LEU A 619 -70.12 -10.59 -24.49
N ASN A 620 -71.43 -10.69 -24.61
CA ASN A 620 -72.07 -11.92 -25.04
C ASN A 620 -71.73 -12.25 -26.51
N PRO A 621 -71.49 -13.53 -26.88
CA PRO A 621 -71.18 -13.93 -28.25
C PRO A 621 -72.38 -13.77 -29.18
N ASN A 622 -72.11 -13.46 -30.46
CA ASN A 622 -73.10 -13.29 -31.54
C ASN A 622 -74.16 -12.16 -31.34
N LEU A 623 -73.86 -11.12 -30.55
CA LEU A 623 -74.76 -9.97 -30.30
C LEU A 623 -74.17 -8.64 -30.77
N THR A 624 -75.04 -7.65 -31.06
CA THR A 624 -74.68 -6.33 -31.61
C THR A 624 -74.70 -5.24 -30.52
N TYR A 625 -73.67 -4.40 -30.48
CA TYR A 625 -73.43 -3.32 -29.52
C TYR A 625 -73.32 -1.95 -30.20
N THR A 626 -73.66 -0.87 -29.49
CA THR A 626 -73.59 0.53 -29.94
C THR A 626 -72.76 1.39 -28.97
N ALA A 627 -71.77 2.13 -29.48
CA ALA A 627 -70.90 3.02 -28.73
C ALA A 627 -71.11 4.50 -29.10
N THR A 628 -70.84 5.43 -28.18
CA THR A 628 -71.10 6.88 -28.37
C THR A 628 -70.09 7.77 -27.66
N ILE A 629 -69.54 8.78 -28.35
CA ILE A 629 -68.84 9.94 -27.74
C ILE A 629 -69.78 11.15 -27.70
N THR A 630 -69.95 11.78 -26.54
CA THR A 630 -70.92 12.90 -26.37
C THR A 630 -70.27 14.28 -26.49
N THR A 631 -71.09 15.32 -26.69
CA THR A 631 -70.65 16.73 -26.71
C THR A 631 -70.11 17.25 -25.37
N LEU A 632 -70.13 16.45 -24.30
CA LEU A 632 -69.48 16.79 -23.03
C LEU A 632 -67.95 16.79 -23.12
N ALA A 633 -67.37 16.08 -24.11
CA ALA A 633 -65.94 16.06 -24.35
C ALA A 633 -65.46 17.40 -24.97
N LYS A 634 -64.47 18.05 -24.35
CA LYS A 634 -63.95 19.39 -24.72
C LYS A 634 -62.46 19.37 -25.01
N ASN A 635 -61.95 20.33 -25.79
CA ASN A 635 -60.50 20.54 -25.99
C ASN A 635 -59.86 21.34 -24.83
N ILE A 636 -58.52 21.43 -24.81
CA ILE A 636 -57.78 22.14 -23.75
C ILE A 636 -58.25 23.61 -23.57
N PRO A 637 -58.56 24.37 -24.64
CA PRO A 637 -59.22 25.67 -24.53
C PRO A 637 -60.67 25.68 -24.03
N GLY A 638 -61.29 24.52 -23.78
CA GLY A 638 -62.65 24.39 -23.23
C GLY A 638 -63.79 24.27 -24.26
N VAL A 639 -63.49 24.05 -25.54
CA VAL A 639 -64.48 23.99 -26.63
C VAL A 639 -65.00 22.55 -26.84
N PRO A 640 -66.33 22.29 -26.81
CA PRO A 640 -66.91 20.95 -26.96
C PRO A 640 -66.97 20.45 -28.41
N LEU A 641 -67.23 19.14 -28.61
CA LEU A 641 -67.62 18.62 -29.94
C LEU A 641 -68.92 19.28 -30.43
N ASN A 642 -69.03 19.45 -31.75
CA ASN A 642 -70.22 20.04 -32.37
C ASN A 642 -71.48 19.16 -32.23
N ALA A 643 -71.34 17.82 -32.19
CA ALA A 643 -72.43 16.86 -32.02
C ALA A 643 -71.90 15.52 -31.43
N ASN A 644 -72.81 14.67 -30.92
CA ASN A 644 -72.45 13.31 -30.46
C ASN A 644 -72.01 12.45 -31.66
N TYR A 645 -71.04 11.56 -31.45
CA TYR A 645 -70.53 10.61 -32.46
C TYR A 645 -70.90 9.18 -32.06
N VAL A 646 -71.57 8.41 -32.93
CA VAL A 646 -72.17 7.09 -32.62
C VAL A 646 -71.75 6.01 -33.63
N TRP A 647 -71.43 4.78 -33.17
CA TRP A 647 -71.11 3.62 -34.03
C TRP A 647 -71.52 2.26 -33.43
N THR A 648 -71.57 1.18 -34.23
CA THR A 648 -72.01 -0.18 -33.79
C THR A 648 -71.05 -1.34 -34.18
N PHE A 649 -71.16 -2.53 -33.57
CA PHE A 649 -70.40 -3.77 -33.94
C PHE A 649 -71.04 -5.09 -33.40
N LYS A 650 -70.65 -6.29 -33.90
CA LYS A 650 -71.22 -7.62 -33.53
C LYS A 650 -70.16 -8.69 -33.18
N THR A 651 -70.39 -9.54 -32.17
CA THR A 651 -69.42 -10.53 -31.60
C THR A 651 -69.42 -11.97 -32.22
N THR A 652 -68.38 -12.82 -31.97
CA THR A 652 -68.10 -14.16 -32.64
C THR A 652 -68.60 -15.47 -31.94
N THR A 653 -68.43 -16.68 -32.55
CA THR A 653 -68.84 -18.06 -32.05
C THR A 653 -67.65 -19.02 -31.67
N ILE A 654 -67.84 -20.17 -30.96
CA ILE A 654 -66.76 -21.01 -30.28
C ILE A 654 -66.86 -22.59 -30.44
N PRO A 655 -65.76 -23.38 -30.61
CA PRO A 655 -65.72 -24.88 -30.84
C PRO A 655 -65.58 -25.84 -29.60
N ALA A 656 -65.66 -27.18 -29.81
CA ALA A 656 -65.70 -28.25 -28.78
C ALA A 656 -64.32 -28.84 -28.31
N PRO A 657 -64.18 -29.31 -27.04
CA PRO A 657 -62.90 -29.75 -26.44
C PRO A 657 -62.46 -31.22 -26.74
N THR A 658 -61.13 -31.47 -26.71
CA THR A 658 -60.44 -32.76 -26.96
C THR A 658 -59.28 -33.02 -25.98
N VAL A 659 -58.84 -34.28 -25.78
CA VAL A 659 -57.62 -34.62 -24.99
C VAL A 659 -56.39 -34.55 -25.89
N ILE A 660 -55.39 -33.76 -25.50
CA ILE A 660 -54.15 -33.50 -26.24
C ILE A 660 -53.03 -34.46 -25.82
N SER A 661 -52.90 -34.77 -24.53
CA SER A 661 -51.82 -35.62 -24.00
C SER A 661 -52.20 -36.34 -22.71
N THR A 662 -51.46 -37.40 -22.38
CA THR A 662 -51.63 -38.23 -21.18
C THR A 662 -50.30 -38.53 -20.50
N ASP A 663 -50.33 -38.65 -19.17
CA ASP A 663 -49.19 -39.10 -18.35
C ASP A 663 -49.68 -40.09 -17.27
N PRO A 664 -49.24 -41.37 -17.24
CA PRO A 664 -48.31 -41.99 -18.18
C PRO A 664 -48.78 -41.92 -19.62
N THR A 665 -47.81 -41.78 -20.53
CA THR A 665 -48.08 -41.88 -21.96
C THR A 665 -48.65 -43.26 -22.28
N SER A 666 -49.48 -43.33 -23.33
CA SER A 666 -50.11 -44.58 -23.74
C SER A 666 -49.07 -45.70 -23.95
N ASN A 667 -49.31 -46.84 -23.30
CA ASN A 667 -48.48 -48.04 -23.26
C ASN A 667 -47.12 -47.91 -22.53
N ALA A 668 -46.94 -46.92 -21.65
CA ALA A 668 -45.72 -46.78 -20.86
C ALA A 668 -45.45 -48.02 -19.97
N ILE A 669 -44.19 -48.43 -19.84
CA ILE A 669 -43.71 -49.50 -18.94
C ILE A 669 -42.88 -48.91 -17.79
N ASN A 670 -42.63 -49.70 -16.73
CA ASN A 670 -41.88 -49.28 -15.53
C ASN A 670 -42.46 -48.04 -14.83
N VAL A 671 -43.78 -47.89 -14.88
CA VAL A 671 -44.46 -46.78 -14.22
C VAL A 671 -44.32 -46.90 -12.69
N PRO A 672 -43.94 -45.83 -11.97
CA PRO A 672 -43.86 -45.83 -10.51
C PRO A 672 -45.19 -46.23 -9.86
N LEU A 673 -45.13 -46.95 -8.75
CA LEU A 673 -46.32 -47.49 -8.08
C LEU A 673 -47.25 -46.40 -7.52
N ASN A 674 -46.73 -45.21 -7.26
CA ASN A 674 -47.47 -44.05 -6.77
C ASN A 674 -47.81 -43.03 -7.87
N LYS A 675 -47.74 -43.43 -9.15
CA LYS A 675 -47.92 -42.50 -10.26
C LYS A 675 -49.30 -41.86 -10.24
N VAL A 676 -49.32 -40.52 -10.27
CA VAL A 676 -50.51 -39.72 -10.59
C VAL A 676 -50.77 -39.82 -12.09
N ILE A 677 -52.00 -40.15 -12.45
CA ILE A 677 -52.42 -40.37 -13.84
C ILE A 677 -53.11 -39.09 -14.32
N SER A 678 -52.77 -38.55 -15.47
CA SER A 678 -53.30 -37.26 -15.93
C SER A 678 -53.61 -37.19 -17.43
N ALA A 679 -54.50 -36.27 -17.80
CA ALA A 679 -54.91 -35.96 -19.17
C ALA A 679 -55.05 -34.43 -19.35
N ASN A 680 -54.48 -33.89 -20.43
CA ASN A 680 -54.54 -32.46 -20.77
C ASN A 680 -55.56 -32.20 -21.91
N PHE A 681 -56.38 -31.16 -21.80
CA PHE A 681 -57.45 -30.82 -22.76
C PHE A 681 -57.12 -29.61 -23.64
N SER A 682 -57.74 -29.52 -24.82
CA SER A 682 -57.59 -28.42 -25.79
C SER A 682 -58.29 -27.12 -25.43
N ALA A 683 -59.08 -27.11 -24.36
CA ALA A 683 -59.70 -25.93 -23.79
C ALA A 683 -59.84 -26.05 -22.27
N LEU A 684 -60.14 -24.94 -21.61
CA LEU A 684 -60.53 -24.94 -20.20
C LEU A 684 -61.87 -25.69 -20.04
N MET A 685 -61.90 -26.64 -19.12
CA MET A 685 -63.02 -27.54 -18.83
C MET A 685 -63.77 -27.06 -17.59
N ASP A 686 -65.07 -27.36 -17.53
CA ASP A 686 -65.89 -27.19 -16.34
C ASP A 686 -65.44 -28.21 -15.28
N PRO A 687 -64.83 -27.76 -14.17
CA PRO A 687 -64.30 -28.66 -13.14
C PRO A 687 -65.37 -29.56 -12.53
N THR A 688 -66.64 -29.17 -12.55
CA THR A 688 -67.74 -29.96 -11.97
C THR A 688 -68.04 -31.23 -12.77
N THR A 689 -67.67 -31.24 -14.05
CA THR A 689 -67.89 -32.38 -14.96
C THR A 689 -66.72 -33.38 -14.98
N ILE A 690 -65.61 -33.06 -14.30
CA ILE A 690 -64.41 -33.90 -14.18
C ILE A 690 -64.37 -34.50 -12.77
N ASN A 691 -64.74 -35.77 -12.66
CA ASN A 691 -64.81 -36.49 -11.38
C ASN A 691 -64.54 -37.99 -11.59
N THR A 692 -64.66 -38.78 -10.53
CA THR A 692 -64.37 -40.23 -10.54
C THR A 692 -65.29 -41.07 -11.43
N SER A 693 -66.42 -40.52 -11.91
CA SER A 693 -67.28 -41.17 -12.90
C SER A 693 -66.88 -40.86 -14.34
N SER A 694 -66.20 -39.73 -14.58
CA SER A 694 -65.77 -39.28 -15.91
C SER A 694 -64.28 -39.47 -16.18
N PHE A 695 -63.45 -39.73 -15.16
CA PHE A 695 -62.04 -40.13 -15.25
C PHE A 695 -61.84 -41.46 -14.49
N LEU A 696 -61.75 -42.57 -15.24
CA LEU A 696 -61.75 -43.94 -14.71
C LEU A 696 -60.39 -44.60 -14.90
N VAL A 697 -59.86 -45.27 -13.87
CA VAL A 697 -58.64 -46.11 -13.93
C VAL A 697 -58.99 -47.54 -13.55
N ARG A 698 -58.52 -48.53 -14.31
CA ARG A 698 -58.87 -49.96 -14.15
C ARG A 698 -57.65 -50.87 -14.18
N GLN A 699 -57.68 -51.92 -13.36
CA GLN A 699 -56.82 -53.11 -13.46
C GLN A 699 -57.67 -54.27 -13.98
N GLY A 700 -57.58 -54.58 -15.28
CA GLY A 700 -58.53 -55.50 -15.91
C GLY A 700 -59.97 -54.99 -15.81
N SER A 701 -60.87 -55.78 -15.22
CA SER A 701 -62.27 -55.39 -14.95
C SER A 701 -62.46 -54.58 -13.67
N ASN A 702 -61.46 -54.51 -12.79
CA ASN A 702 -61.57 -53.85 -11.48
C ASN A 702 -61.27 -52.34 -11.60
N THR A 703 -62.19 -51.50 -11.13
CA THR A 703 -61.94 -50.06 -10.98
C THR A 703 -61.01 -49.79 -9.80
N ILE A 704 -60.01 -48.96 -10.02
CA ILE A 704 -59.08 -48.50 -8.99
C ILE A 704 -59.70 -47.31 -8.26
N ALA A 705 -59.73 -47.36 -6.94
CA ALA A 705 -60.17 -46.23 -6.12
C ALA A 705 -59.12 -45.12 -6.13
N GLY A 706 -59.57 -43.87 -6.24
CA GLY A 706 -58.71 -42.70 -6.25
C GLY A 706 -59.51 -41.41 -6.25
N THR A 707 -58.80 -40.29 -6.11
CA THR A 707 -59.37 -38.94 -6.15
C THR A 707 -59.06 -38.27 -7.48
N VAL A 708 -60.03 -37.56 -8.04
CA VAL A 708 -59.88 -36.79 -9.28
C VAL A 708 -59.80 -35.30 -8.96
N SER A 709 -58.86 -34.59 -9.59
CA SER A 709 -58.70 -33.14 -9.51
C SER A 709 -58.52 -32.54 -10.91
N TYR A 710 -58.89 -31.27 -11.08
CA TYR A 710 -58.73 -30.54 -12.34
C TYR A 710 -58.15 -29.15 -12.11
N ILE A 711 -57.02 -28.82 -12.77
CA ILE A 711 -56.34 -27.53 -12.67
C ILE A 711 -55.86 -27.09 -14.06
N GLY A 712 -56.15 -25.83 -14.42
CA GLY A 712 -55.80 -25.30 -15.74
C GLY A 712 -56.53 -26.06 -16.84
N THR A 713 -55.79 -26.74 -17.71
CA THR A 713 -56.33 -27.68 -18.71
C THR A 713 -56.08 -29.15 -18.38
N THR A 714 -55.61 -29.49 -17.17
CA THR A 714 -55.19 -30.86 -16.83
C THR A 714 -56.10 -31.48 -15.78
N ALA A 715 -56.64 -32.66 -16.07
CA ALA A 715 -57.25 -33.53 -15.08
C ALA A 715 -56.22 -34.54 -14.56
N SER A 716 -56.29 -34.86 -13.27
CA SER A 716 -55.41 -35.80 -12.60
C SER A 716 -56.21 -36.76 -11.72
N PHE A 717 -55.79 -38.02 -11.68
CA PHE A 717 -56.31 -39.09 -10.86
C PHE A 717 -55.17 -39.60 -9.95
N VAL A 718 -55.40 -39.55 -8.65
CA VAL A 718 -54.46 -40.04 -7.61
C VAL A 718 -55.05 -41.33 -7.03
N PRO A 719 -54.43 -42.51 -7.27
CA PRO A 719 -54.87 -43.76 -6.64
C PRO A 719 -54.84 -43.67 -5.11
N THR A 720 -55.88 -44.18 -4.44
CA THR A 720 -55.96 -44.17 -2.95
C THR A 720 -54.89 -45.06 -2.31
N ASN A 721 -54.54 -46.15 -2.98
CA ASN A 721 -53.46 -47.05 -2.59
C ASN A 721 -52.42 -47.12 -3.73
N PRO A 722 -51.13 -47.35 -3.42
CA PRO A 722 -50.12 -47.60 -4.44
C PRO A 722 -50.57 -48.72 -5.40
N LEU A 723 -50.31 -48.50 -6.69
CA LEU A 723 -50.50 -49.48 -7.74
C LEU A 723 -49.62 -50.70 -7.49
N LYS A 724 -50.08 -51.88 -7.88
CA LYS A 724 -49.31 -53.12 -7.71
C LYS A 724 -48.12 -53.12 -8.66
N SER A 725 -46.97 -53.65 -8.24
CA SER A 725 -45.78 -53.80 -9.10
C SER A 725 -46.02 -54.76 -10.26
N ASN A 726 -45.33 -54.56 -11.38
CA ASN A 726 -45.41 -55.39 -12.59
C ASN A 726 -46.86 -55.67 -13.06
N THR A 727 -47.72 -54.64 -13.08
CA THR A 727 -49.16 -54.75 -13.34
C THR A 727 -49.63 -53.76 -14.41
N LEU A 728 -50.46 -54.21 -15.36
CA LEU A 728 -51.08 -53.40 -16.43
C LEU A 728 -52.38 -52.70 -15.95
N TYR A 729 -52.52 -51.41 -16.27
CA TYR A 729 -53.67 -50.55 -15.98
C TYR A 729 -54.21 -49.86 -17.24
N THR A 730 -55.52 -49.66 -17.32
CA THR A 730 -56.24 -48.95 -18.40
C THR A 730 -57.00 -47.75 -17.87
N VAL A 731 -57.02 -46.63 -18.58
CA VAL A 731 -57.62 -45.35 -18.17
C VAL A 731 -58.63 -44.86 -19.22
N THR A 732 -59.71 -44.19 -18.79
CA THR A 732 -60.77 -43.65 -19.66
C THR A 732 -61.25 -42.27 -19.21
N ILE A 733 -61.28 -41.29 -20.11
CA ILE A 733 -62.03 -40.03 -19.97
C ILE A 733 -63.33 -40.12 -20.78
N THR A 734 -64.48 -39.83 -20.17
CA THR A 734 -65.78 -39.94 -20.84
C THR A 734 -66.16 -38.69 -21.63
N SER A 735 -67.02 -38.81 -22.64
CA SER A 735 -67.57 -37.68 -23.41
C SER A 735 -68.50 -36.76 -22.61
N ALA A 736 -68.83 -37.11 -21.36
CA ALA A 736 -69.68 -36.29 -20.48
C ALA A 736 -68.98 -35.02 -19.96
N VAL A 737 -67.66 -34.90 -20.12
CA VAL A 737 -66.88 -33.73 -19.68
C VAL A 737 -67.13 -32.53 -20.61
N LYS A 738 -67.29 -31.30 -20.05
CA LYS A 738 -67.62 -30.05 -20.76
C LYS A 738 -66.56 -28.96 -20.62
N SER A 739 -66.51 -28.00 -21.54
CA SER A 739 -65.71 -26.77 -21.45
C SER A 739 -66.32 -25.77 -20.44
N ILE A 740 -65.56 -24.77 -19.96
CA ILE A 740 -66.12 -23.66 -19.15
C ILE A 740 -67.18 -22.84 -19.89
N LEU A 741 -67.22 -22.98 -21.22
CA LEU A 741 -68.21 -22.35 -22.11
C LEU A 741 -69.39 -23.30 -22.40
N GLY A 742 -69.47 -24.44 -21.70
CA GLY A 742 -70.61 -25.36 -21.70
C GLY A 742 -70.61 -26.44 -22.79
N VAL A 743 -69.54 -26.60 -23.57
CA VAL A 743 -69.49 -27.52 -24.74
C VAL A 743 -68.87 -28.88 -24.36
N SER A 744 -69.57 -30.00 -24.60
CA SER A 744 -69.09 -31.36 -24.30
C SER A 744 -68.01 -31.89 -25.27
N MET A 745 -67.22 -32.86 -24.82
CA MET A 745 -66.33 -33.65 -25.69
C MET A 745 -67.10 -34.51 -26.70
N ALA A 746 -66.50 -34.74 -27.87
CA ALA A 746 -67.15 -35.51 -28.95
C ALA A 746 -67.23 -37.03 -28.70
N ALA A 747 -66.26 -37.64 -28.00
CA ALA A 747 -66.18 -39.08 -27.71
C ALA A 747 -65.32 -39.39 -26.47
N ASN A 748 -65.40 -40.62 -25.95
CA ASN A 748 -64.51 -41.10 -24.87
C ASN A 748 -63.05 -41.22 -25.35
N TYR A 749 -62.09 -41.02 -24.44
CA TYR A 749 -60.65 -41.16 -24.68
C TYR A 749 -60.04 -42.26 -23.78
N VAL A 750 -59.32 -43.24 -24.33
CA VAL A 750 -58.84 -44.45 -23.60
C VAL A 750 -57.35 -44.71 -23.84
N TRP A 751 -56.58 -45.06 -22.78
CA TRP A 751 -55.16 -45.46 -22.88
C TRP A 751 -54.73 -46.46 -21.78
N SER A 752 -53.50 -47.01 -21.81
CA SER A 752 -53.00 -48.00 -20.81
C SER A 752 -51.53 -47.81 -20.39
N PHE A 753 -51.06 -48.46 -19.31
CA PHE A 753 -49.65 -48.46 -18.83
C PHE A 753 -49.31 -49.62 -17.86
N THR A 754 -48.03 -49.97 -17.67
CA THR A 754 -47.52 -51.08 -16.80
C THR A 754 -46.49 -50.60 -15.75
N THR A 755 -46.58 -51.08 -14.51
CA THR A 755 -45.76 -50.64 -13.35
C THR A 755 -44.42 -51.38 -13.14
N VAL A 756 -43.49 -50.79 -12.38
CA VAL A 756 -42.07 -51.22 -12.14
C VAL A 756 -41.88 -52.41 -11.16
N THR A 757 -40.69 -53.06 -11.18
CA THR A 757 -40.20 -54.16 -10.31
C THR A 757 -39.17 -53.65 -9.25
N VAL A 758 -39.07 -54.21 -8.02
CA VAL A 758 -38.31 -53.61 -6.86
C VAL A 758 -37.19 -54.50 -6.23
N LEU A 759 -36.06 -53.90 -5.78
CA LEU A 759 -34.83 -54.51 -5.17
C LEU A 759 -34.49 -53.91 -3.76
N PRO A 760 -33.71 -54.58 -2.86
CA PRO A 760 -33.36 -54.07 -1.52
C PRO A 760 -32.23 -52.99 -1.47
N PRO A 761 -32.26 -52.04 -0.52
CA PRO A 761 -31.25 -50.97 -0.36
C PRO A 761 -29.91 -51.42 0.27
N THR A 762 -28.82 -50.72 -0.06
CA THR A 762 -27.45 -50.87 0.50
C THR A 762 -26.81 -49.50 0.80
N VAL A 763 -25.84 -49.43 1.72
CA VAL A 763 -25.06 -48.20 2.02
C VAL A 763 -23.85 -48.10 1.09
N ILE A 764 -23.72 -47.00 0.35
CA ILE A 764 -22.62 -46.74 -0.60
C ILE A 764 -21.44 -46.07 0.09
N SER A 765 -21.69 -45.07 0.95
CA SER A 765 -20.63 -44.27 1.57
C SER A 765 -21.08 -43.65 2.90
N THR A 766 -20.09 -43.29 3.74
CA THR A 766 -20.27 -42.61 5.03
C THR A 766 -19.35 -41.40 5.15
N ASP A 767 -19.79 -40.36 5.85
CA ASP A 767 -18.99 -39.19 6.22
C ASP A 767 -19.29 -38.79 7.68
N PRO A 768 -18.33 -38.82 8.62
CA PRO A 768 -16.95 -39.28 8.46
C PRO A 768 -16.85 -40.71 7.97
N ILE A 769 -15.80 -40.98 7.20
CA ILE A 769 -15.40 -42.35 6.85
C ILE A 769 -15.09 -43.14 8.12
N ASN A 770 -15.26 -44.46 8.06
CA ASN A 770 -15.01 -45.34 9.21
C ASN A 770 -13.57 -45.18 9.74
N ASN A 771 -13.44 -45.03 11.05
CA ASN A 771 -12.21 -44.80 11.82
C ASN A 771 -11.51 -43.46 11.56
N ALA A 772 -12.20 -42.44 11.04
CA ALA A 772 -11.63 -41.10 10.90
C ALA A 772 -11.18 -40.53 12.27
N ILE A 773 -10.01 -39.89 12.31
CA ILE A 773 -9.47 -39.14 13.46
C ILE A 773 -9.52 -37.64 13.19
N ASN A 774 -9.38 -36.80 14.23
CA ASN A 774 -9.41 -35.34 14.14
C ASN A 774 -10.71 -34.78 13.50
N VAL A 775 -11.83 -35.47 13.71
CA VAL A 775 -13.12 -35.02 13.19
C VAL A 775 -13.57 -33.75 13.92
N SER A 776 -14.03 -32.75 13.16
CA SER A 776 -14.48 -31.47 13.72
C SER A 776 -15.68 -31.65 14.66
N LEU A 777 -15.77 -30.83 15.71
CA LEU A 777 -16.82 -30.98 16.73
C LEU A 777 -18.23 -30.70 16.19
N ASN A 778 -18.35 -29.98 15.06
CA ASN A 778 -19.63 -29.66 14.42
C ASN A 778 -19.92 -30.54 13.19
N LYS A 779 -19.22 -31.68 13.07
CA LYS A 779 -19.35 -32.54 11.90
C LYS A 779 -20.78 -33.05 11.75
N ILE A 780 -21.36 -32.82 10.57
CA ILE A 780 -22.59 -33.49 10.13
C ILE A 780 -22.21 -34.91 9.74
N ILE A 781 -22.93 -35.89 10.29
CA ILE A 781 -22.72 -37.30 10.05
C ILE A 781 -23.67 -37.72 8.92
N ALA A 782 -23.17 -38.38 7.87
CA ALA A 782 -23.95 -38.70 6.68
C ALA A 782 -23.74 -40.15 6.22
N ALA A 783 -24.77 -40.71 5.58
CA ALA A 783 -24.72 -41.99 4.88
C ALA A 783 -25.55 -41.93 3.58
N SER A 784 -24.99 -42.45 2.48
CA SER A 784 -25.66 -42.50 1.16
C SER A 784 -26.06 -43.92 0.80
N PHE A 785 -27.25 -44.09 0.19
CA PHE A 785 -27.84 -45.40 -0.13
C PHE A 785 -27.92 -45.67 -1.65
N SER A 786 -28.06 -46.96 -2.03
CA SER A 786 -28.16 -47.40 -3.44
C SER A 786 -29.47 -47.11 -4.13
N VAL A 787 -30.52 -46.83 -3.37
CA VAL A 787 -31.85 -46.44 -3.87
C VAL A 787 -32.48 -45.40 -2.94
N PRO A 788 -33.47 -44.62 -3.40
CA PRO A 788 -34.23 -43.73 -2.53
C PRO A 788 -34.89 -44.46 -1.36
N MET A 789 -34.62 -43.97 -0.14
CA MET A 789 -35.19 -44.44 1.11
C MET A 789 -36.55 -43.80 1.40
N ASP A 790 -37.41 -44.51 2.14
CA ASP A 790 -38.64 -43.97 2.73
C ASP A 790 -38.26 -43.04 3.89
N PRO A 791 -38.47 -41.71 3.77
CA PRO A 791 -38.08 -40.74 4.79
C PRO A 791 -38.74 -41.00 6.14
N THR A 792 -39.91 -41.64 6.18
CA THR A 792 -40.62 -41.96 7.44
C THR A 792 -39.90 -43.02 8.27
N THR A 793 -39.00 -43.79 7.65
CA THR A 793 -38.18 -44.79 8.33
C THR A 793 -36.79 -44.27 8.73
N ILE A 794 -36.40 -43.07 8.28
CA ILE A 794 -35.13 -42.40 8.60
C ILE A 794 -35.32 -41.55 9.86
N ILE A 795 -35.47 -42.24 10.99
CA ILE A 795 -35.77 -41.66 12.30
C ILE A 795 -34.68 -41.98 13.33
N ALA A 796 -34.70 -41.33 14.49
CA ALA A 796 -33.70 -41.51 15.55
C ALA A 796 -33.59 -42.96 16.07
N ALA A 797 -34.64 -43.77 15.94
CA ALA A 797 -34.61 -45.19 16.27
C ALA A 797 -33.76 -46.02 15.27
N ASN A 798 -33.56 -45.52 14.05
CA ASN A 798 -32.92 -46.24 12.95
C ASN A 798 -31.61 -45.61 12.46
N PHE A 799 -31.35 -44.33 12.78
CA PHE A 799 -30.05 -43.66 12.61
C PHE A 799 -29.54 -43.22 13.99
N ILE A 800 -28.74 -44.08 14.62
CA ILE A 800 -28.31 -43.94 16.00
C ILE A 800 -26.84 -43.47 16.03
N VAL A 801 -26.55 -42.39 16.76
CA VAL A 801 -25.19 -41.91 17.03
C VAL A 801 -24.94 -41.99 18.54
N LYS A 802 -23.82 -42.59 18.96
CA LYS A 802 -23.46 -42.79 20.37
C LYS A 802 -22.06 -42.28 20.71
N LEU A 803 -21.91 -41.74 21.92
CA LEU A 803 -20.65 -41.55 22.62
C LEU A 803 -20.57 -42.60 23.73
N GLY A 804 -19.73 -43.63 23.56
CA GLY A 804 -19.78 -44.82 24.41
C GLY A 804 -21.18 -45.43 24.41
N ASN A 805 -21.82 -45.53 25.58
CA ASN A 805 -23.18 -46.08 25.71
C ASN A 805 -24.30 -45.02 25.60
N SER A 806 -23.96 -43.72 25.57
CA SER A 806 -24.94 -42.63 25.57
C SER A 806 -25.31 -42.20 24.16
N SER A 807 -26.61 -42.05 23.88
CA SER A 807 -27.09 -41.51 22.60
C SER A 807 -26.80 -40.01 22.49
N VAL A 808 -26.40 -39.58 21.30
CA VAL A 808 -26.18 -38.17 20.95
C VAL A 808 -27.49 -37.60 20.42
N ALA A 809 -27.90 -36.43 20.92
CA ALA A 809 -29.08 -35.73 20.41
C ALA A 809 -28.75 -35.00 19.10
N GLY A 810 -29.57 -35.19 18.07
CA GLY A 810 -29.38 -34.56 16.77
C GLY A 810 -30.64 -34.54 15.93
N ILE A 811 -30.61 -33.71 14.89
CA ILE A 811 -31.67 -33.57 13.90
C ILE A 811 -31.30 -34.45 12.70
N ILE A 812 -32.23 -35.28 12.25
CA ILE A 812 -32.06 -36.14 11.09
C ILE A 812 -32.76 -35.49 9.90
N ASN A 813 -32.04 -35.38 8.79
CA ASN A 813 -32.56 -34.95 7.50
C ASN A 813 -32.30 -36.02 6.45
N TYR A 814 -33.13 -36.07 5.42
CA TYR A 814 -32.96 -36.98 4.30
C TYR A 814 -33.23 -36.23 2.99
N SER A 815 -32.30 -36.31 2.04
CA SER A 815 -32.41 -35.66 0.73
C SER A 815 -31.77 -36.51 -0.36
N GLY A 816 -32.46 -36.68 -1.48
CA GLY A 816 -32.02 -37.55 -2.57
C GLY A 816 -31.91 -39.01 -2.13
N VAL A 817 -30.67 -39.48 -1.96
CA VAL A 817 -30.31 -40.81 -1.44
C VAL A 817 -29.42 -40.75 -0.19
N THR A 818 -29.33 -39.58 0.46
CA THR A 818 -28.42 -39.36 1.59
C THR A 818 -29.21 -38.98 2.84
N ALA A 819 -28.98 -39.72 3.93
CA ALA A 819 -29.42 -39.35 5.27
C ALA A 819 -28.29 -38.61 5.99
N THR A 820 -28.63 -37.52 6.68
CA THR A 820 -27.70 -36.75 7.51
C THR A 820 -28.22 -36.62 8.93
N PHE A 821 -27.31 -36.69 9.90
CA PHE A 821 -27.52 -36.44 11.31
C PHE A 821 -26.69 -35.22 11.70
N THR A 822 -27.37 -34.16 12.13
CA THR A 822 -26.77 -32.92 12.61
C THR A 822 -26.86 -32.90 14.13
N PRO A 823 -25.75 -33.03 14.86
CA PRO A 823 -25.75 -32.92 16.32
C PRO A 823 -26.38 -31.59 16.78
N THR A 824 -27.23 -31.64 17.81
CA THR A 824 -27.90 -30.44 18.36
C THR A 824 -26.98 -29.61 19.27
N ALA A 825 -25.87 -30.19 19.70
CA ALA A 825 -24.76 -29.54 20.37
C ALA A 825 -23.45 -30.03 19.76
N PRO A 826 -22.36 -29.24 19.82
CA PRO A 826 -21.04 -29.70 19.39
C PRO A 826 -20.68 -31.03 20.05
N LEU A 827 -20.11 -31.94 19.27
CA LEU A 827 -19.56 -33.20 19.75
C LEU A 827 -18.45 -32.91 20.78
N LYS A 828 -18.31 -33.76 21.79
CA LYS A 828 -17.24 -33.65 22.79
C LYS A 828 -15.90 -33.86 22.11
N SER A 829 -14.90 -33.07 22.49
CA SER A 829 -13.53 -33.18 22.00
C SER A 829 -12.86 -34.50 22.43
N ASN A 830 -11.86 -34.93 21.66
CA ASN A 830 -11.04 -36.11 21.93
C ASN A 830 -11.84 -37.37 22.32
N SER A 831 -12.95 -37.61 21.62
CA SER A 831 -13.96 -38.60 22.00
C SER A 831 -14.30 -39.53 20.82
N LEU A 832 -14.42 -40.83 21.10
CA LEU A 832 -14.82 -41.86 20.11
C LEU A 832 -16.35 -41.96 20.01
N TYR A 833 -16.87 -41.80 18.80
CA TYR A 833 -18.28 -41.91 18.46
C TYR A 833 -18.55 -43.17 17.61
N THR A 834 -19.71 -43.80 17.82
CA THR A 834 -20.20 -44.95 17.05
C THR A 834 -21.54 -44.61 16.41
N VAL A 835 -21.69 -44.93 15.13
CA VAL A 835 -22.93 -44.72 14.37
C VAL A 835 -23.51 -46.06 13.93
N THR A 836 -24.83 -46.21 14.00
CA THR A 836 -25.55 -47.44 13.63
C THR A 836 -26.80 -47.11 12.82
N LEU A 837 -26.88 -47.70 11.63
CA LEU A 837 -28.02 -47.70 10.72
C LEU A 837 -28.72 -49.06 10.82
N THR A 838 -30.00 -49.09 11.16
CA THR A 838 -30.71 -50.35 11.45
C THR A 838 -31.47 -50.92 10.25
N THR A 839 -31.80 -52.22 10.29
CA THR A 839 -32.74 -52.88 9.34
C THR A 839 -34.17 -52.34 9.39
N GLY A 840 -34.47 -51.40 10.29
CA GLY A 840 -35.72 -50.65 10.32
C GLY A 840 -35.86 -49.63 9.18
N MET A 841 -34.75 -49.24 8.52
CA MET A 841 -34.80 -48.34 7.36
C MET A 841 -35.20 -49.08 6.08
N LYS A 842 -36.17 -48.52 5.36
CA LYS A 842 -36.76 -49.09 4.15
C LYS A 842 -36.61 -48.18 2.94
N ASN A 843 -36.60 -48.74 1.74
CA ASN A 843 -36.74 -47.97 0.51
C ASN A 843 -38.18 -47.49 0.31
N ILE A 844 -38.40 -46.57 -0.64
CA ILE A 844 -39.76 -46.08 -0.99
C ILE A 844 -40.73 -47.19 -1.44
N SER A 845 -40.21 -48.39 -1.72
CA SER A 845 -40.98 -49.58 -2.07
C SER A 845 -41.23 -50.51 -0.87
N GLY A 846 -40.86 -50.10 0.34
CA GLY A 846 -41.10 -50.83 1.58
C GLY A 846 -40.08 -51.93 1.92
N VAL A 847 -38.98 -52.05 1.17
CA VAL A 847 -37.95 -53.09 1.37
C VAL A 847 -36.86 -52.59 2.32
N SER A 848 -36.57 -53.34 3.39
CA SER A 848 -35.58 -52.99 4.41
C SER A 848 -34.11 -53.16 3.96
N LEU A 849 -33.19 -52.48 4.64
CA LEU A 849 -31.76 -52.86 4.63
C LEU A 849 -31.59 -54.32 5.05
N ALA A 850 -30.66 -55.02 4.40
CA ALA A 850 -30.42 -56.44 4.67
C ALA A 850 -29.80 -56.71 6.05
N ASN A 851 -28.91 -55.83 6.52
CA ASN A 851 -28.24 -55.91 7.82
C ASN A 851 -28.07 -54.51 8.43
N ASN A 852 -27.83 -54.43 9.75
CA ASN A 852 -27.40 -53.18 10.38
C ASN A 852 -26.02 -52.77 9.84
N TYR A 853 -25.79 -51.47 9.66
CA TYR A 853 -24.53 -50.91 9.20
C TYR A 853 -23.91 -50.02 10.29
N VAL A 854 -22.68 -50.31 10.72
CA VAL A 854 -22.03 -49.69 11.89
C VAL A 854 -20.65 -49.14 11.51
N TRP A 855 -20.31 -47.92 11.96
CA TRP A 855 -18.97 -47.33 11.82
C TRP A 855 -18.61 -46.42 13.00
N THR A 856 -17.32 -46.05 13.13
CA THR A 856 -16.83 -45.18 14.22
C THR A 856 -15.99 -44.00 13.72
N PHE A 857 -15.81 -42.97 14.56
CA PHE A 857 -14.88 -41.85 14.33
C PHE A 857 -14.46 -41.16 15.64
N THR A 858 -13.31 -40.47 15.67
CA THR A 858 -12.76 -39.76 16.84
C THR A 858 -12.66 -38.25 16.58
N THR A 859 -13.17 -37.44 17.51
CA THR A 859 -13.18 -35.97 17.42
C THR A 859 -11.86 -35.32 17.84
N MET A 860 -11.58 -34.13 17.31
CA MET A 860 -10.36 -33.34 17.58
C MET A 860 -10.20 -32.92 19.07
N ASN A 861 -8.95 -32.70 19.51
CA ASN A 861 -8.60 -32.18 20.83
C ASN A 861 -8.70 -30.63 20.88
N THR A 862 -9.04 -30.03 22.03
CA THR A 862 -9.45 -28.61 22.13
C THR A 862 -8.81 -27.79 23.25
N THR A 863 -7.57 -28.09 23.68
CA THR A 863 -6.87 -27.22 24.63
C THR A 863 -6.60 -25.84 24.00
N PRO A 864 -7.06 -24.72 24.62
CA PRO A 864 -6.76 -23.37 24.11
C PRO A 864 -5.25 -23.11 24.06
N PRO A 865 -4.75 -22.37 23.05
CA PRO A 865 -3.36 -21.91 23.04
C PRO A 865 -3.10 -20.96 24.22
N THR A 866 -1.86 -20.94 24.72
CA THR A 866 -1.38 -20.03 25.76
C THR A 866 -0.07 -19.38 25.31
N VAL A 867 0.22 -18.16 25.76
CA VAL A 867 1.55 -17.55 25.59
C VAL A 867 2.48 -18.12 26.67
N VAL A 868 3.58 -18.74 26.24
CA VAL A 868 4.57 -19.41 27.09
C VAL A 868 5.64 -18.43 27.56
N SER A 869 6.09 -17.54 26.68
CA SER A 869 7.14 -16.56 26.96
C SER A 869 6.96 -15.30 26.13
N THR A 870 7.51 -14.17 26.59
CA THR A 870 7.59 -12.92 25.82
C THR A 870 8.98 -12.31 25.92
N ASP A 871 9.40 -11.62 24.87
CA ASP A 871 10.59 -10.78 24.86
C ASP A 871 10.26 -9.40 24.27
N PRO A 872 10.36 -8.29 25.02
CA PRO A 872 10.74 -8.21 26.43
C PRO A 872 9.83 -9.02 27.36
N ILE A 873 10.43 -9.54 28.43
CA ILE A 873 9.68 -10.09 29.55
C ILE A 873 8.76 -9.01 30.15
N SER A 874 7.63 -9.43 30.73
CA SER A 874 6.68 -8.50 31.34
C SER A 874 7.34 -7.64 32.42
N ASN A 875 7.08 -6.33 32.34
CA ASN A 875 7.64 -5.25 33.17
C ASN A 875 9.16 -5.02 33.02
N ALA A 876 9.79 -5.49 31.94
CA ALA A 876 11.20 -5.19 31.67
C ALA A 876 11.45 -3.68 31.61
N THR A 877 12.54 -3.22 32.22
CA THR A 877 13.03 -1.83 32.16
C THR A 877 14.35 -1.76 31.40
N GLY A 878 14.68 -0.60 30.83
CA GLY A 878 15.95 -0.42 30.12
C GLY A 878 15.98 -1.11 28.76
N VAL A 879 14.82 -1.41 28.19
CA VAL A 879 14.70 -2.06 26.88
C VAL A 879 15.29 -1.16 25.79
N ILE A 880 16.15 -1.71 24.94
CA ILE A 880 16.79 -0.96 23.85
C ILE A 880 15.75 -0.41 22.87
N LEU A 881 16.00 0.75 22.27
CA LEU A 881 15.01 1.45 21.43
C LEU A 881 14.69 0.71 20.12
N THR A 882 15.55 -0.22 19.70
CA THR A 882 15.39 -1.06 18.50
C THR A 882 14.81 -2.44 18.81
N LYS A 883 14.27 -2.65 20.02
CA LYS A 883 13.85 -3.98 20.48
C LYS A 883 12.75 -4.55 19.58
N ILE A 884 13.03 -5.73 19.04
CA ILE A 884 12.03 -6.61 18.42
C ILE A 884 11.19 -7.23 19.54
N ILE A 885 9.88 -7.20 19.39
CA ILE A 885 8.94 -7.72 20.38
C ILE A 885 8.48 -9.10 19.93
N SER A 886 8.56 -10.12 20.79
CA SER A 886 8.14 -11.48 20.45
C SER A 886 7.31 -12.14 21.55
N ALA A 887 6.55 -13.15 21.14
CA ALA A 887 5.77 -14.01 22.03
C ALA A 887 5.73 -15.45 21.48
N GLU A 888 5.96 -16.42 22.37
CA GLU A 888 5.92 -17.85 22.06
C GLU A 888 4.60 -18.47 22.50
N PHE A 889 3.95 -19.26 21.65
CA PHE A 889 2.69 -19.95 21.94
C PHE A 889 2.92 -21.43 22.31
N SER A 890 2.02 -22.01 23.10
CA SER A 890 2.09 -23.41 23.56
C SER A 890 1.80 -24.44 22.46
N VAL A 891 1.22 -24.01 21.34
CA VAL A 891 0.90 -24.83 20.16
C VAL A 891 1.00 -23.96 18.90
N PRO A 892 1.15 -24.57 17.70
CA PRO A 892 1.10 -23.83 16.45
C PRO A 892 -0.22 -23.06 16.25
N MET A 893 -0.09 -21.77 15.95
CA MET A 893 -1.19 -20.84 15.64
C MET A 893 -1.57 -20.89 14.15
N ASP A 894 -2.80 -20.51 13.82
CA ASP A 894 -3.22 -20.24 12.44
C ASP A 894 -2.59 -18.92 11.97
N PRO A 895 -1.63 -18.94 11.03
CA PRO A 895 -0.92 -17.73 10.61
C PRO A 895 -1.84 -16.64 10.05
N SER A 896 -3.00 -17.00 9.49
CA SER A 896 -3.96 -16.02 8.97
C SER A 896 -4.61 -15.18 10.08
N THR A 897 -4.64 -15.70 11.30
CA THR A 897 -5.22 -15.04 12.48
C THR A 897 -4.19 -14.25 13.28
N ILE A 898 -2.91 -14.29 12.90
CA ILE A 898 -1.82 -13.57 13.54
C ILE A 898 -1.48 -12.34 12.69
N ASN A 899 -2.15 -11.22 12.99
CA ASN A 899 -2.05 -9.98 12.22
C ASN A 899 -2.31 -8.75 13.10
N SER A 900 -2.40 -7.56 12.49
CA SER A 900 -2.58 -6.28 13.20
C SER A 900 -3.90 -6.16 13.97
N SER A 901 -4.88 -7.04 13.71
CA SER A 901 -6.12 -7.12 14.49
C SER A 901 -5.96 -7.96 15.74
N SER A 902 -5.05 -8.94 15.76
CA SER A 902 -4.85 -9.88 16.86
C SER A 902 -3.66 -9.54 17.77
N PHE A 903 -2.66 -8.82 17.25
CA PHE A 903 -1.54 -8.28 18.01
C PHE A 903 -1.46 -6.76 17.86
N ASN A 904 -1.29 -6.05 18.96
CA ASN A 904 -0.95 -4.64 18.94
C ASN A 904 0.10 -4.27 19.99
N LEU A 905 0.98 -3.35 19.63
CA LEU A 905 1.88 -2.65 20.54
C LEU A 905 1.40 -1.21 20.69
N LYS A 906 1.24 -0.73 21.92
CA LYS A 906 0.78 0.62 22.22
C LYS A 906 1.77 1.41 23.05
N GLN A 907 1.91 2.69 22.72
CA GLN A 907 2.51 3.72 23.56
C GLN A 907 1.39 4.47 24.27
N GLY A 908 1.14 4.16 25.54
CA GLY A 908 -0.07 4.64 26.22
C GLY A 908 -1.33 4.24 25.44
N GLY A 909 -2.06 5.21 24.89
CA GLY A 909 -3.24 4.96 24.05
C GLY A 909 -2.96 4.77 22.56
N ASN A 910 -1.79 5.15 22.06
CA ASN A 910 -1.48 5.19 20.62
C ASN A 910 -0.88 3.88 20.12
N LEU A 911 -1.29 3.42 18.93
CA LEU A 911 -0.70 2.24 18.29
C LEU A 911 0.70 2.56 17.73
N VAL A 912 1.62 1.63 17.93
CA VAL A 912 2.95 1.65 17.32
C VAL A 912 2.89 0.85 16.02
N ALA A 913 3.29 1.49 14.91
CA ALA A 913 3.37 0.82 13.63
C ALA A 913 4.55 -0.17 13.58
N GLY A 914 4.39 -1.25 12.83
CA GLY A 914 5.41 -2.28 12.67
C GLY A 914 4.92 -3.48 11.89
N THR A 915 5.83 -4.39 11.59
CA THR A 915 5.57 -5.60 10.80
C THR A 915 5.42 -6.79 11.74
N ILE A 916 4.36 -7.58 11.53
CA ILE A 916 4.12 -8.84 12.26
C ILE A 916 4.54 -10.00 11.37
N THR A 917 5.35 -10.90 11.92
CA THR A 917 5.68 -12.19 11.32
C THR A 917 5.37 -13.32 12.31
N TYR A 918 5.11 -14.51 11.78
CA TYR A 918 4.81 -15.69 12.57
C TYR A 918 5.50 -16.90 11.95
N SER A 919 6.30 -17.63 12.74
CA SER A 919 6.99 -18.86 12.30
C SER A 919 7.08 -19.87 13.43
N GLY A 920 6.83 -21.15 13.13
CA GLY A 920 6.77 -22.21 14.15
C GLY A 920 5.66 -21.95 15.16
N THR A 921 6.06 -21.57 16.39
CA THR A 921 5.19 -21.18 17.51
C THR A 921 5.42 -19.73 17.97
N THR A 922 6.21 -18.95 17.24
CA THR A 922 6.65 -17.62 17.68
C THR A 922 6.08 -16.52 16.81
N LEU A 923 5.38 -15.57 17.43
CA LEU A 923 5.06 -14.27 16.84
C LEU A 923 6.23 -13.31 17.08
N THR A 924 6.57 -12.56 16.05
CA THR A 924 7.56 -11.50 16.08
C THR A 924 6.96 -10.20 15.53
N PHE A 925 7.16 -9.09 16.24
CA PHE A 925 6.79 -7.75 15.84
C PHE A 925 8.02 -6.86 15.77
N ILE A 926 8.26 -6.29 14.59
CA ILE A 926 9.36 -5.37 14.34
C ILE A 926 8.77 -3.97 14.22
N PRO A 927 8.99 -3.07 15.19
CA PRO A 927 8.55 -1.68 15.09
C PRO A 927 9.10 -1.01 13.81
N SER A 928 8.26 -0.25 13.09
CA SER A 928 8.68 0.43 11.86
C SER A 928 9.60 1.63 12.11
N SER A 929 9.68 2.09 13.35
CA SER A 929 10.59 3.13 13.82
C SER A 929 11.10 2.77 15.22
N LYS A 930 12.24 3.35 15.63
CA LYS A 930 12.77 3.17 16.98
C LYS A 930 11.72 3.59 18.02
N LEU A 931 11.58 2.77 19.06
CA LEU A 931 10.76 3.08 20.21
C LEU A 931 11.31 4.33 20.91
N LEU A 932 10.42 5.14 21.47
CA LEU A 932 10.78 6.38 22.15
C LEU A 932 11.51 6.07 23.46
N PRO A 933 12.48 6.92 23.88
CA PRO A 933 13.23 6.70 25.12
C PRO A 933 12.38 6.90 26.35
N LEU A 934 12.73 6.22 27.46
CA LEU A 934 12.05 6.32 28.77
C LEU A 934 10.53 6.16 28.69
N THR A 935 10.05 5.36 27.73
CA THR A 935 8.63 5.27 27.39
C THR A 935 8.11 3.88 27.72
N ALA A 936 6.94 3.84 28.38
CA ALA A 936 6.23 2.61 28.66
C ALA A 936 5.40 2.17 27.44
N TYR A 937 5.55 0.90 27.06
CA TYR A 937 4.81 0.26 25.99
C TYR A 937 3.98 -0.90 26.55
N THR A 938 2.81 -1.11 25.97
CA THR A 938 1.90 -2.23 26.27
C THR A 938 1.69 -3.06 25.02
N ALA A 939 2.09 -4.32 25.05
CA ALA A 939 1.80 -5.28 23.99
C ALA A 939 0.58 -6.13 24.38
N THR A 940 -0.27 -6.43 23.42
CA THR A 940 -1.49 -7.22 23.61
C THR A 940 -1.65 -8.21 22.47
N ILE A 941 -1.80 -9.49 22.82
CA ILE A 941 -2.33 -10.52 21.91
C ILE A 941 -3.74 -10.83 22.37
N ASN A 942 -4.74 -10.58 21.52
CA ASN A 942 -6.14 -10.75 21.90
C ASN A 942 -6.73 -12.09 21.45
N THR A 943 -7.97 -12.35 21.87
CA THR A 943 -8.70 -13.58 21.56
C THR A 943 -9.02 -13.80 20.08
N LEU A 944 -8.61 -12.92 19.15
CA LEU A 944 -8.72 -13.19 17.71
C LEU A 944 -7.60 -14.13 17.22
N ALA A 945 -6.48 -14.24 17.94
CA ALA A 945 -5.42 -15.20 17.62
C ALA A 945 -5.89 -16.62 17.95
N LYS A 946 -5.92 -17.50 16.95
CA LYS A 946 -6.44 -18.88 17.04
C LYS A 946 -5.36 -19.90 16.69
N ASN A 947 -5.48 -21.09 17.25
CA ASN A 947 -4.68 -22.24 16.81
C ASN A 947 -5.18 -22.82 15.47
N LEU A 948 -4.44 -23.76 14.88
CA LEU A 948 -4.84 -24.44 13.63
C LEU A 948 -6.18 -25.19 13.73
N ALA A 949 -6.64 -25.46 14.94
CA ALA A 949 -7.95 -26.05 15.25
C ALA A 949 -9.08 -24.99 15.34
N GLY A 950 -8.77 -23.70 15.11
CA GLY A 950 -9.72 -22.58 15.18
C GLY A 950 -10.06 -22.11 16.59
N ILE A 951 -9.31 -22.54 17.61
CA ILE A 951 -9.57 -22.24 19.02
C ILE A 951 -8.78 -20.98 19.41
N PRO A 952 -9.44 -19.93 19.92
CA PRO A 952 -8.78 -18.70 20.33
C PRO A 952 -8.01 -18.85 21.65
N LEU A 953 -7.11 -17.91 21.93
CA LEU A 953 -6.65 -17.66 23.32
C LEU A 953 -7.85 -17.55 24.27
N ALA A 954 -7.70 -18.08 25.49
CA ALA A 954 -8.76 -18.04 26.49
C ALA A 954 -9.09 -16.61 26.99
N ALA A 955 -8.11 -15.72 26.96
CA ALA A 955 -8.24 -14.30 27.28
C ALA A 955 -7.11 -13.52 26.58
N ASP A 956 -7.25 -12.19 26.51
CA ASP A 956 -6.19 -11.32 26.02
C ASP A 956 -4.93 -11.46 26.89
N TYR A 957 -3.78 -11.66 26.25
CA TYR A 957 -2.48 -11.68 26.90
C TYR A 957 -1.83 -10.31 26.78
N VAL A 958 -1.67 -9.62 27.91
CA VAL A 958 -1.16 -8.25 27.98
C VAL A 958 0.12 -8.21 28.80
N TRP A 959 1.16 -7.55 28.26
CA TRP A 959 2.37 -7.27 29.02
C TRP A 959 2.90 -5.87 28.71
N THR A 960 3.71 -5.34 29.63
CA THR A 960 4.30 -4.02 29.48
C THR A 960 5.82 -4.06 29.55
N PHE A 961 6.48 -3.04 29.02
CA PHE A 961 7.91 -2.83 29.20
C PHE A 961 8.25 -1.33 29.06
N THR A 962 9.37 -0.91 29.62
CA THR A 962 9.85 0.48 29.55
C THR A 962 11.21 0.54 28.87
N THR A 963 11.33 1.39 27.85
CA THR A 963 12.57 1.59 27.10
C THR A 963 13.62 2.37 27.90
N ARG A 964 14.90 2.20 27.55
CA ARG A 964 16.02 2.97 28.12
C ARG A 964 16.01 4.44 27.70
N ALA A 965 16.82 5.26 28.35
CA ALA A 965 17.12 6.61 27.88
C ALA A 965 17.84 6.58 26.53
N SER A 966 17.70 7.66 25.74
CA SER A 966 18.48 7.83 24.52
C SER A 966 19.96 7.98 24.87
N LEU A 967 20.83 7.28 24.15
CA LEU A 967 22.29 7.45 24.25
C LEU A 967 22.80 8.54 23.31
N ASN A 968 21.92 9.24 22.58
CA ASN A 968 22.33 10.27 21.64
C ASN A 968 22.51 11.63 22.36
N PRO A 969 23.70 12.25 22.35
CA PRO A 969 23.91 13.59 22.87
C PRO A 969 23.10 14.67 22.14
N PRO A 970 22.78 15.81 22.80
CA PRO A 970 22.29 17.00 22.12
C PRO A 970 23.28 17.50 21.06
N LEU A 971 22.79 17.94 19.91
CA LEU A 971 23.62 18.53 18.85
C LEU A 971 24.28 19.84 19.33
N VAL A 972 25.55 20.04 18.99
CA VAL A 972 26.27 21.31 19.25
C VAL A 972 25.92 22.32 18.16
N VAL A 973 25.21 23.39 18.51
CA VAL A 973 24.78 24.43 17.55
C VAL A 973 25.93 25.40 17.27
N LEU A 974 26.38 25.45 16.01
CA LEU A 974 27.48 26.32 15.57
C LEU A 974 27.05 27.77 15.23
N GLY A 975 25.76 28.04 15.05
CA GLY A 975 25.26 29.38 14.73
C GLY A 975 25.95 29.98 13.50
N SER A 976 26.30 31.26 13.55
CA SER A 976 26.93 31.96 12.42
C SER A 976 28.35 31.47 12.09
N VAL A 977 29.03 30.73 12.98
CA VAL A 977 30.35 30.15 12.65
C VAL A 977 30.26 28.94 11.72
N GLU A 978 29.07 28.34 11.57
CA GLU A 978 28.84 27.16 10.73
C GLU A 978 29.30 27.34 9.27
N ARG A 979 29.25 28.57 8.76
CA ARG A 979 29.67 28.91 7.39
C ARG A 979 31.19 28.80 7.16
N PHE A 980 32.00 28.77 8.21
CA PHE A 980 33.45 28.79 8.12
C PHE A 980 34.03 27.37 8.19
N GLY A 981 34.92 27.06 7.25
CA GLY A 981 35.79 25.88 7.31
C GLY A 981 37.01 26.15 8.17
N ILE A 982 37.46 27.42 8.19
CA ILE A 982 38.51 27.92 9.06
C ILE A 982 38.03 29.22 9.71
N ILE A 983 38.12 29.32 11.03
CA ILE A 983 38.11 30.61 11.72
C ILE A 983 39.21 30.65 12.79
N ALA A 984 40.04 31.69 12.77
CA ALA A 984 41.18 31.82 13.68
C ALA A 984 41.11 33.09 14.55
N GLY A 985 41.85 33.09 15.66
CA GLY A 985 42.02 34.26 16.53
C GLY A 985 43.27 35.09 16.20
N ALA A 986 44.36 34.43 15.81
CA ALA A 986 45.68 35.06 15.66
C ALA A 986 46.29 34.99 14.25
N GLY A 987 45.94 33.99 13.44
CA GLY A 987 46.51 33.85 12.10
C GLY A 987 45.96 32.66 11.32
N VAL A 988 45.98 32.75 9.99
CA VAL A 988 45.68 31.63 9.09
C VAL A 988 46.85 31.52 8.12
N SER A 989 47.54 30.39 8.06
CA SER A 989 48.72 30.25 7.20
C SER A 989 48.73 28.93 6.44
N ASN A 990 49.10 28.98 5.16
CA ASN A 990 49.52 27.83 4.38
C ASN A 990 51.04 27.90 4.12
N GLN A 991 51.81 26.95 4.66
CA GLN A 991 53.28 27.03 4.62
C GLN A 991 53.89 26.60 3.28
N ALA A 992 53.34 25.53 2.67
CA ALA A 992 53.78 25.00 1.39
C ALA A 992 52.60 24.32 0.66
N GLY A 993 52.80 23.91 -0.60
CA GLY A 993 51.84 23.12 -1.36
C GLY A 993 50.51 23.80 -1.69
N PHE A 994 49.69 23.14 -2.51
CA PHE A 994 48.37 23.60 -2.92
C PHE A 994 47.31 23.03 -1.99
N SER A 995 46.81 23.84 -1.06
CA SER A 995 45.76 23.45 -0.11
C SER A 995 44.41 24.02 -0.53
N GLU A 996 43.32 23.31 -0.24
CA GLU A 996 41.98 23.64 -0.73
C GLU A 996 40.95 23.61 0.40
N ILE A 997 40.11 24.65 0.46
CA ILE A 997 38.96 24.73 1.35
C ILE A 997 37.70 24.79 0.49
N HIS A 998 36.80 23.81 0.62
CA HIS A 998 35.67 23.63 -0.27
C HIS A 998 34.33 24.05 0.34
N ASN A 999 33.60 24.90 -0.37
CA ASN A 999 32.22 25.31 -0.09
C ASN A 999 32.02 25.93 1.30
N MET A 1000 33.05 26.57 1.84
CA MET A 1000 33.07 27.21 3.16
C MET A 1000 34.01 28.42 3.16
N ASP A 1001 33.78 29.33 4.12
CA ASP A 1001 34.57 30.56 4.25
C ASP A 1001 35.81 30.36 5.14
N VAL A 1002 36.78 31.26 4.97
CA VAL A 1002 37.95 31.42 5.84
C VAL A 1002 37.86 32.76 6.55
N GLY A 1003 37.94 32.76 7.87
CA GLY A 1003 37.79 33.95 8.69
C GLY A 1003 38.93 34.15 9.69
N ILE A 1004 39.22 35.41 10.01
CA ILE A 1004 40.10 35.75 11.13
C ILE A 1004 39.52 36.94 11.90
N TYR A 1005 39.40 36.79 13.22
CA TYR A 1005 38.96 37.87 14.11
C TYR A 1005 39.47 37.67 15.54
N PRO A 1006 40.03 38.72 16.18
CA PRO A 1006 40.11 40.10 15.72
C PRO A 1006 41.29 40.41 14.76
N GLY A 1007 42.00 39.38 14.27
CA GLY A 1007 43.15 39.56 13.38
C GLY A 1007 42.82 40.19 12.02
N PHE A 1008 43.87 40.70 11.36
CA PHE A 1008 43.78 41.41 10.09
C PHE A 1008 44.11 40.52 8.89
N ARG A 1009 43.76 40.98 7.68
CA ARG A 1009 44.01 40.27 6.41
C ARG A 1009 45.48 39.96 6.19
N SER A 1010 46.39 40.82 6.68
CA SER A 1010 47.84 40.59 6.64
C SER A 1010 48.31 39.36 7.44
N SER A 1011 47.48 38.85 8.35
CA SER A 1011 47.73 37.62 9.13
C SER A 1011 47.18 36.36 8.45
N ILE A 1012 46.65 36.50 7.22
CA ILE A 1012 46.29 35.39 6.33
C ILE A 1012 47.40 35.26 5.28
N THR A 1013 48.21 34.21 5.38
CA THR A 1013 49.41 34.01 4.53
C THR A 1013 49.34 32.69 3.76
N GLY A 1014 49.93 32.66 2.56
CA GLY A 1014 49.93 31.45 1.71
C GLY A 1014 48.63 31.19 0.94
N PHE A 1015 47.79 32.21 0.76
CA PHE A 1015 46.57 32.19 -0.07
C PHE A 1015 46.69 33.23 -1.21
N PRO A 1016 47.32 32.93 -2.37
CA PRO A 1016 47.81 31.63 -2.87
C PRO A 1016 49.17 31.17 -2.28
N PRO A 1017 49.57 29.88 -2.40
CA PRO A 1017 48.99 28.83 -3.25
C PRO A 1017 47.72 28.14 -2.71
N ALA A 1018 47.34 28.30 -1.44
CA ALA A 1018 46.07 27.79 -0.96
C ALA A 1018 44.89 28.56 -1.56
N ILE A 1019 43.78 27.86 -1.81
CA ILE A 1019 42.57 28.44 -2.39
C ILE A 1019 41.33 28.13 -1.56
N VAL A 1020 40.33 29.00 -1.69
CA VAL A 1020 38.98 28.77 -1.18
C VAL A 1020 38.05 28.59 -2.38
N VAL A 1021 37.50 27.39 -2.54
CA VAL A 1021 36.59 27.02 -3.62
C VAL A 1021 35.16 27.27 -3.16
N ASN A 1022 34.40 28.05 -3.93
CA ASN A 1022 33.00 28.39 -3.61
C ASN A 1022 32.80 28.96 -2.18
N GLY A 1023 33.77 29.75 -1.72
CA GLY A 1023 33.75 30.47 -0.45
C GLY A 1023 34.58 31.73 -0.55
N ALA A 1024 34.65 32.49 0.54
CA ALA A 1024 35.39 33.74 0.61
C ALA A 1024 36.32 33.81 1.82
N ILE A 1025 37.35 34.65 1.71
CA ILE A 1025 38.25 34.99 2.79
C ILE A 1025 37.77 36.32 3.40
N PHE A 1026 37.55 36.34 4.72
CA PHE A 1026 37.13 37.52 5.48
C PHE A 1026 38.10 37.83 6.62
N ALA A 1027 38.39 39.11 6.82
CA ALA A 1027 39.23 39.61 7.91
C ALA A 1027 38.61 40.82 8.61
N ALA A 1028 39.08 41.12 9.82
CA ALA A 1028 38.49 42.18 10.65
C ALA A 1028 38.65 43.60 10.08
N ASP A 1029 39.56 43.82 9.14
CA ASP A 1029 39.85 45.08 8.46
C ASP A 1029 39.17 45.23 7.08
N ASP A 1030 38.33 44.27 6.67
CA ASP A 1030 37.60 44.37 5.41
C ASP A 1030 36.45 45.39 5.48
N ILE A 1031 36.50 46.40 4.60
CA ILE A 1031 35.50 47.50 4.54
C ILE A 1031 34.35 47.18 3.57
N ALA A 1032 34.59 46.31 2.59
CA ALA A 1032 33.61 45.91 1.58
C ALA A 1032 33.54 44.37 1.47
N PRO A 1033 32.35 43.75 1.50
CA PRO A 1033 31.04 44.40 1.71
C PRO A 1033 30.89 44.99 3.14
N PRO A 1034 30.05 46.02 3.34
CA PRO A 1034 29.81 46.57 4.67
C PRO A 1034 29.32 45.50 5.67
N GLY A 1035 29.84 45.52 6.89
CA GLY A 1035 29.41 44.62 7.99
C GLY A 1035 30.26 43.37 8.20
N VAL A 1036 31.35 43.17 7.46
CA VAL A 1036 32.27 42.02 7.65
C VAL A 1036 32.83 41.92 9.08
N PRO A 1037 33.30 43.01 9.73
CA PRO A 1037 33.83 42.92 11.09
C PRO A 1037 32.79 42.46 12.12
N ASP A 1038 31.54 42.93 11.99
CA ASP A 1038 30.43 42.54 12.87
C ASP A 1038 30.02 41.08 12.65
N MET A 1039 30.00 40.63 11.38
CA MET A 1039 29.75 39.22 11.03
C MET A 1039 30.80 38.29 11.67
N LEU A 1040 32.08 38.65 11.57
CA LEU A 1040 33.18 37.87 12.14
C LEU A 1040 33.14 37.88 13.67
N LEU A 1041 32.84 39.02 14.30
CA LEU A 1041 32.64 39.11 15.75
C LEU A 1041 31.51 38.18 16.21
N GLN A 1042 30.38 38.16 15.49
CA GLN A 1042 29.26 37.27 15.82
C GLN A 1042 29.65 35.80 15.65
N ALA A 1043 30.37 35.44 14.59
CA ALA A 1043 30.88 34.08 14.40
C ALA A 1043 31.80 33.64 15.55
N LYS A 1044 32.68 34.52 16.05
CA LYS A 1044 33.53 34.20 17.21
C LYS A 1044 32.73 34.04 18.52
N ARG A 1045 31.66 34.80 18.70
CA ARG A 1045 30.74 34.61 19.85
C ARG A 1045 30.04 33.26 19.76
N ASP A 1046 29.54 32.89 18.60
CA ASP A 1046 28.85 31.62 18.39
C ASP A 1046 29.80 30.43 18.52
N LEU A 1047 31.05 30.55 18.05
CA LEU A 1047 32.10 29.57 18.31
C LEU A 1047 32.37 29.38 19.81
N THR A 1048 32.44 30.48 20.56
CA THR A 1048 32.65 30.44 22.01
C THR A 1048 31.47 29.78 22.72
N ALA A 1049 30.24 30.06 22.28
CA ALA A 1049 29.04 29.42 22.80
C ALA A 1049 29.03 27.91 22.51
N ALA A 1050 29.35 27.50 21.28
CA ALA A 1050 29.45 26.10 20.87
C ALA A 1050 30.53 25.35 21.67
N TYR A 1051 31.70 25.96 21.85
CA TYR A 1051 32.79 25.42 22.67
C TYR A 1051 32.35 25.16 24.11
N ASN A 1052 31.72 26.15 24.75
CA ASN A 1052 31.25 26.04 26.14
C ASN A 1052 30.12 25.01 26.29
N PHE A 1053 29.22 24.92 25.30
CA PHE A 1053 28.18 23.91 25.26
C PHE A 1053 28.75 22.50 25.19
N ALA A 1054 29.67 22.26 24.24
CA ALA A 1054 30.33 20.97 24.10
C ALA A 1054 31.11 20.58 25.36
N ALA A 1055 31.84 21.53 25.98
CA ALA A 1055 32.59 21.31 27.21
C ALA A 1055 31.70 21.01 28.43
N GLY A 1056 30.49 21.59 28.45
CA GLY A 1056 29.51 21.43 29.54
C GLY A 1056 28.50 20.29 29.34
N ALA A 1057 28.50 19.62 28.19
CA ALA A 1057 27.54 18.56 27.88
C ALA A 1057 27.69 17.37 28.86
N SER A 1058 26.58 16.99 29.52
CA SER A 1058 26.59 15.98 30.59
C SER A 1058 25.48 14.93 30.48
N ASN A 1059 24.66 14.99 29.43
CA ASN A 1059 23.59 14.03 29.16
C ASN A 1059 23.64 13.59 27.70
N PRO A 1060 23.82 12.30 27.38
CA PRO A 1060 24.02 11.18 28.33
C PRO A 1060 25.30 11.36 29.17
N ALA A 1061 25.39 10.64 30.29
CA ALA A 1061 26.55 10.74 31.18
C ALA A 1061 27.87 10.49 30.40
N PRO A 1062 28.90 11.36 30.53
CA PRO A 1062 30.14 11.21 29.77
C PRO A 1062 30.89 9.91 30.09
N ILE A 1063 31.34 9.22 29.05
CA ILE A 1063 32.23 8.06 29.12
C ILE A 1063 33.65 8.60 29.27
N THR A 1064 34.35 8.18 30.33
CA THR A 1064 35.75 8.60 30.52
C THR A 1064 36.67 7.84 29.56
N VAL A 1065 37.51 8.56 28.83
CA VAL A 1065 38.52 8.03 27.90
C VAL A 1065 39.87 8.69 28.17
N SER A 1066 40.96 8.01 27.83
CA SER A 1066 42.32 8.53 28.03
C SER A 1066 43.29 7.87 27.07
N GLY A 1067 44.33 8.61 26.66
CA GLY A 1067 45.39 8.06 25.81
C GLY A 1067 44.94 7.83 24.36
N ASP A 1068 45.48 6.77 23.75
CA ASP A 1068 45.23 6.42 22.35
C ASP A 1068 43.87 5.72 22.16
N GLN A 1069 43.09 6.17 21.18
CA GLN A 1069 41.78 5.62 20.81
C GLN A 1069 41.81 4.87 19.48
N GLY A 1070 42.98 4.73 18.84
CA GLY A 1070 43.13 4.01 17.59
C GLY A 1070 42.75 2.53 17.70
N GLY A 1071 41.92 2.05 16.78
CA GLY A 1071 41.42 0.67 16.74
C GLY A 1071 40.10 0.44 17.49
N LEU A 1072 39.54 1.49 18.12
CA LEU A 1072 38.24 1.40 18.80
C LEU A 1072 37.09 1.69 17.86
N THR A 1073 35.93 1.09 18.16
CA THR A 1073 34.63 1.48 17.58
C THR A 1073 33.76 2.08 18.67
N LEU A 1074 33.40 3.36 18.52
CA LEU A 1074 32.66 4.13 19.50
C LEU A 1074 31.24 4.40 19.02
N ALA A 1075 30.26 4.01 19.84
CA ALA A 1075 28.85 4.34 19.63
C ALA A 1075 28.58 5.84 19.90
N PRO A 1076 27.42 6.40 19.52
CA PRO A 1076 27.08 7.79 19.77
C PRO A 1076 27.10 8.11 21.26
N GLY A 1077 27.67 9.25 21.66
CA GLY A 1077 27.88 9.55 23.06
C GLY A 1077 28.80 10.74 23.36
N ILE A 1078 28.93 11.06 24.64
CA ILE A 1078 29.87 12.07 25.15
C ILE A 1078 31.09 11.33 25.70
N TYR A 1079 32.28 11.69 25.23
CA TYR A 1079 33.55 11.07 25.59
C TYR A 1079 34.46 12.12 26.23
N LYS A 1080 34.90 11.88 27.47
CA LYS A 1080 35.64 12.87 28.26
C LYS A 1080 37.04 12.39 28.60
N SER A 1081 38.05 13.17 28.22
CA SER A 1081 39.44 13.00 28.63
C SER A 1081 39.88 14.15 29.53
N THR A 1082 40.48 13.81 30.67
CA THR A 1082 41.10 14.77 31.59
C THR A 1082 42.56 15.09 31.22
N SER A 1083 43.07 14.50 30.13
CA SER A 1083 44.44 14.67 29.64
C SER A 1083 44.44 14.98 28.14
N THR A 1084 45.59 14.78 27.48
CA THR A 1084 45.64 14.68 26.02
C THR A 1084 44.88 13.44 25.54
N LEU A 1085 44.40 13.48 24.29
CA LEU A 1085 43.77 12.35 23.61
C LEU A 1085 44.48 12.13 22.27
N LEU A 1086 44.71 10.87 21.90
CA LEU A 1086 45.43 10.49 20.69
C LEU A 1086 44.63 9.52 19.83
N ILE A 1087 44.89 9.50 18.52
CA ILE A 1087 44.48 8.43 17.60
C ILE A 1087 45.72 8.04 16.80
N ALA A 1088 46.34 6.90 17.14
CA ALA A 1088 47.63 6.51 16.58
C ALA A 1088 47.78 5.02 16.29
N SER A 1089 47.38 4.13 17.21
CA SER A 1089 47.60 2.67 17.09
C SER A 1089 46.74 1.99 16.02
N GLY A 1090 45.81 2.72 15.41
CA GLY A 1090 44.87 2.25 14.39
C GLY A 1090 43.84 3.32 14.07
N ASP A 1091 42.85 3.00 13.24
CA ASP A 1091 41.76 3.93 12.93
C ASP A 1091 40.67 3.91 14.01
N LEU A 1092 40.13 5.08 14.33
CA LEU A 1092 38.97 5.22 15.21
C LEU A 1092 37.70 5.14 14.37
N THR A 1093 36.81 4.18 14.66
CA THR A 1093 35.51 4.08 13.99
C THR A 1093 34.41 4.69 14.86
N LEU A 1094 33.61 5.60 14.31
CA LEU A 1094 32.40 6.15 14.92
C LEU A 1094 31.18 5.52 14.24
N ASP A 1095 30.50 4.63 14.96
CA ASP A 1095 29.39 3.84 14.42
C ASP A 1095 28.04 4.38 14.91
N ALA A 1096 27.26 4.93 13.97
CA ALA A 1096 25.92 5.44 14.23
C ALA A 1096 24.87 4.36 14.53
N GLN A 1097 25.18 3.08 14.33
CA GLN A 1097 24.27 1.95 14.57
C GLN A 1097 22.92 2.12 13.84
N GLY A 1098 22.97 2.63 12.61
CA GLY A 1098 21.82 2.92 11.76
C GLY A 1098 21.12 4.25 12.08
N ASP A 1099 21.71 5.13 12.90
CA ASP A 1099 21.15 6.43 13.24
C ASP A 1099 21.90 7.60 12.58
N PRO A 1100 21.42 8.14 11.44
CA PRO A 1100 22.08 9.28 10.82
C PRO A 1100 22.07 10.54 11.68
N SER A 1101 21.20 10.62 12.70
CA SER A 1101 21.17 11.73 13.66
C SER A 1101 22.11 11.53 14.86
N ALA A 1102 22.91 10.46 14.89
CA ALA A 1102 23.87 10.19 15.94
C ALA A 1102 24.89 11.32 16.11
N VAL A 1103 25.16 11.69 17.37
CA VAL A 1103 26.08 12.76 17.77
C VAL A 1103 27.22 12.19 18.61
N TRP A 1104 28.43 12.70 18.37
CA TRP A 1104 29.61 12.46 19.20
C TRP A 1104 30.15 13.79 19.72
N ILE A 1105 30.37 13.87 21.03
CA ILE A 1105 31.02 15.01 21.67
C ILE A 1105 32.27 14.51 22.41
N PHE A 1106 33.44 14.86 21.92
CA PHE A 1106 34.71 14.62 22.59
C PHE A 1106 35.10 15.86 23.40
N GLN A 1107 35.19 15.72 24.72
CA GLN A 1107 35.62 16.74 25.67
C GLN A 1107 37.06 16.45 26.10
N ILE A 1108 38.02 17.21 25.58
CA ILE A 1108 39.45 16.95 25.77
C ILE A 1108 40.05 18.10 26.57
N ALA A 1109 40.51 17.82 27.79
CA ALA A 1109 41.02 18.86 28.70
C ALA A 1109 42.32 19.52 28.21
N SER A 1110 43.14 18.82 27.43
CA SER A 1110 44.44 19.30 26.94
C SER A 1110 44.51 19.25 25.41
N GLY A 1111 45.56 18.66 24.83
CA GLY A 1111 45.79 18.58 23.38
C GLY A 1111 45.16 17.34 22.74
N PHE A 1112 44.82 17.45 21.46
CA PHE A 1112 44.32 16.36 20.64
C PHE A 1112 45.25 16.12 19.45
N THR A 1113 45.63 14.87 19.19
CA THR A 1113 46.55 14.53 18.11
C THR A 1113 46.14 13.26 17.37
N THR A 1114 46.10 13.30 16.03
CA THR A 1114 46.13 12.10 15.19
C THR A 1114 47.54 11.86 14.67
N ILE A 1115 47.94 10.60 14.51
CA ILE A 1115 49.18 10.22 13.83
C ILE A 1115 48.77 9.46 12.58
N GLY A 1116 48.81 10.10 11.41
CA GLY A 1116 48.44 9.43 10.16
C GLY A 1116 49.52 8.48 9.62
N GLY A 1117 49.17 7.68 8.61
CA GLY A 1117 50.00 6.58 8.08
C GLY A 1117 49.21 5.27 8.01
N ALA A 1118 49.70 4.20 8.65
CA ALA A 1118 49.02 2.89 8.73
C ALA A 1118 47.89 2.82 9.78
N GLY A 1119 47.41 3.98 10.25
CA GLY A 1119 46.40 4.18 11.30
C GLY A 1119 46.20 5.69 11.55
N GLY A 1120 45.36 6.06 12.52
CA GLY A 1120 45.15 7.45 12.93
C GLY A 1120 43.96 8.15 12.27
N ASN A 1121 43.24 7.50 11.35
CA ASN A 1121 42.07 8.06 10.70
C ASN A 1121 40.85 8.02 11.61
N VAL A 1122 39.85 8.84 11.29
CA VAL A 1122 38.50 8.75 11.86
C VAL A 1122 37.57 8.24 10.77
N ILE A 1123 36.95 7.09 10.99
CA ILE A 1123 36.05 6.41 10.06
C ILE A 1123 34.62 6.59 10.56
N LEU A 1124 33.70 6.98 9.68
CA LEU A 1124 32.27 7.03 9.95
C LEU A 1124 31.60 5.75 9.45
N SER A 1125 30.79 5.10 10.28
CA SER A 1125 30.03 3.90 9.89
C SER A 1125 28.59 3.95 10.44
N GLY A 1126 27.75 3.03 9.98
CA GLY A 1126 26.36 2.93 10.44
C GLY A 1126 25.49 4.16 10.15
N GLY A 1127 25.87 5.01 9.19
CA GLY A 1127 25.17 6.26 8.85
C GLY A 1127 25.70 7.51 9.58
N ALA A 1128 26.82 7.43 10.30
CA ALA A 1128 27.40 8.57 11.00
C ALA A 1128 27.76 9.71 10.03
N GLN A 1129 27.56 10.96 10.47
CA GLN A 1129 27.81 12.16 9.67
C GLN A 1129 28.83 13.05 10.37
N ALA A 1130 29.80 13.57 9.61
CA ALA A 1130 30.86 14.44 10.11
C ALA A 1130 30.31 15.71 10.78
N SER A 1131 29.21 16.25 10.24
CA SER A 1131 28.50 17.40 10.80
C SER A 1131 27.98 17.19 12.23
N ASN A 1132 27.85 15.94 12.69
CA ASN A 1132 27.41 15.58 14.04
C ASN A 1132 28.56 15.14 14.98
N VAL A 1133 29.83 15.25 14.55
CA VAL A 1133 31.00 14.93 15.37
C VAL A 1133 31.67 16.22 15.82
N PHE A 1134 31.86 16.39 17.14
CA PHE A 1134 32.42 17.60 17.74
C PHE A 1134 33.60 17.27 18.65
N TRP A 1135 34.73 17.93 18.39
CA TRP A 1135 35.98 17.79 19.12
C TRP A 1135 36.26 19.09 19.88
N GLN A 1136 35.84 19.13 21.15
CA GLN A 1136 36.15 20.25 22.04
C GLN A 1136 37.53 20.03 22.66
N VAL A 1137 38.47 20.91 22.34
CA VAL A 1137 39.89 20.77 22.72
C VAL A 1137 40.33 21.92 23.63
N GLY A 1138 40.76 21.59 24.84
CA GLY A 1138 41.18 22.53 25.88
C GLY A 1138 42.46 23.30 25.56
N SER A 1139 43.24 22.82 24.59
CA SER A 1139 44.39 23.53 24.04
C SER A 1139 44.40 23.43 22.50
N SER A 1140 45.44 22.83 21.92
CA SER A 1140 45.65 22.75 20.48
C SER A 1140 45.31 21.37 19.92
N ALA A 1141 44.81 21.35 18.69
CA ALA A 1141 44.57 20.14 17.91
C ALA A 1141 45.62 20.00 16.80
N THR A 1142 46.15 18.80 16.61
CA THR A 1142 47.08 18.46 15.53
C THR A 1142 46.51 17.29 14.73
N ILE A 1143 46.20 17.54 13.46
CA ILE A 1143 45.83 16.50 12.50
C ILE A 1143 47.11 16.05 11.79
N GLY A 1144 47.55 14.82 12.06
CA GLY A 1144 48.80 14.24 11.55
C GLY A 1144 48.84 14.05 10.04
N ASP A 1145 50.03 13.78 9.51
CA ASP A 1145 50.26 13.67 8.06
C ASP A 1145 49.35 12.62 7.41
N PHE A 1146 48.76 12.93 6.26
CA PHE A 1146 47.89 12.03 5.48
C PHE A 1146 46.68 11.46 6.25
N THR A 1147 46.30 12.04 7.40
CA THR A 1147 45.11 11.61 8.14
C THR A 1147 43.85 11.95 7.36
N SER A 1148 42.90 11.01 7.26
CA SER A 1148 41.50 11.28 6.94
C SER A 1148 40.73 11.56 8.23
N PHE A 1149 40.41 12.83 8.47
CA PHE A 1149 39.78 13.31 9.69
C PHE A 1149 38.30 13.64 9.49
N GLN A 1150 37.47 13.35 10.49
CA GLN A 1150 36.02 13.52 10.46
C GLN A 1150 35.55 14.34 11.65
N GLY A 1151 34.88 15.46 11.38
CA GLY A 1151 34.20 16.27 12.39
C GLY A 1151 34.68 17.71 12.59
N ASN A 1152 34.05 18.40 13.52
CA ASN A 1152 34.25 19.81 13.80
C ASN A 1152 35.18 20.00 14.99
N ILE A 1153 36.36 20.58 14.77
CA ILE A 1153 37.28 20.96 15.85
C ILE A 1153 36.88 22.32 16.41
N LEU A 1154 36.71 22.36 17.73
CA LEU A 1154 36.50 23.55 18.55
C LEU A 1154 37.69 23.67 19.52
N ALA A 1155 38.81 24.23 19.04
CA ALA A 1155 40.04 24.35 19.81
C ALA A 1155 40.14 25.68 20.57
N LEU A 1156 40.63 25.65 21.81
CA LEU A 1156 40.87 26.89 22.55
C LEU A 1156 42.03 27.69 21.96
N THR A 1157 43.15 27.02 21.64
CA THR A 1157 44.36 27.68 21.17
C THR A 1157 44.53 27.56 19.66
N SER A 1158 45.06 26.47 19.11
CA SER A 1158 45.38 26.39 17.69
C SER A 1158 44.94 25.08 17.03
N VAL A 1159 44.87 25.08 15.71
CA VAL A 1159 44.69 23.86 14.91
C VAL A 1159 45.81 23.79 13.88
N THR A 1160 46.50 22.66 13.82
CA THR A 1160 47.52 22.38 12.81
C THR A 1160 47.09 21.18 11.99
N MET A 1161 47.07 21.33 10.66
CA MET A 1161 46.93 20.21 9.73
C MET A 1161 48.29 19.97 9.07
N ASN A 1162 48.87 18.78 9.34
CA ASN A 1162 50.13 18.36 8.79
C ASN A 1162 49.99 17.87 7.33
N SER A 1163 51.09 17.50 6.68
CA SER A 1163 51.17 17.37 5.23
C SER A 1163 50.19 16.33 4.69
N GLY A 1164 49.40 16.69 3.68
CA GLY A 1164 48.47 15.78 3.02
C GLY A 1164 47.25 15.38 3.86
N ALA A 1165 47.08 15.93 5.07
CA ALA A 1165 45.89 15.67 5.88
C ALA A 1165 44.63 16.21 5.20
N GLN A 1166 43.57 15.42 5.25
CA GLN A 1166 42.25 15.74 4.72
C GLN A 1166 41.24 15.74 5.85
N ALA A 1167 40.31 16.69 5.82
CA ALA A 1167 39.24 16.75 6.80
C ALA A 1167 37.90 17.00 6.12
N GLU A 1168 36.90 16.22 6.52
CA GLU A 1168 35.49 16.55 6.30
C GLU A 1168 34.97 17.11 7.62
N GLY A 1169 34.86 18.45 7.69
CA GLY A 1169 34.79 19.11 8.98
C GLY A 1169 35.15 20.58 8.97
N ARG A 1170 35.45 21.09 10.17
CA ARG A 1170 35.78 22.50 10.40
C ARG A 1170 36.96 22.63 11.36
N MET A 1171 37.87 23.57 11.07
CA MET A 1171 39.06 23.88 11.85
C MET A 1171 38.87 25.24 12.54
N LEU A 1172 38.20 25.23 13.69
CA LEU A 1172 37.79 26.45 14.39
C LEU A 1172 38.60 26.60 15.68
N CYS A 1173 39.28 27.74 15.84
CA CYS A 1173 39.99 28.05 17.08
C CYS A 1173 39.61 29.41 17.67
N ILE A 1174 39.58 29.48 19.00
CA ILE A 1174 39.15 30.69 19.72
C ILE A 1174 40.30 31.73 19.74
N ASN A 1175 41.51 31.35 20.15
CA ASN A 1175 42.55 32.34 20.47
C ASN A 1175 43.73 32.37 19.49
N GLY A 1176 44.13 31.24 18.94
CA GLY A 1176 45.39 31.08 18.20
C GLY A 1176 45.22 30.99 16.69
N ALA A 1177 46.18 30.32 16.05
CA ALA A 1177 46.27 30.22 14.60
C ALA A 1177 45.70 28.90 14.06
N VAL A 1178 45.32 28.90 12.79
CA VAL A 1178 45.11 27.69 11.99
C VAL A 1178 46.23 27.58 10.97
N VAL A 1179 46.97 26.47 11.00
CA VAL A 1179 48.17 26.24 10.18
C VAL A 1179 47.94 25.03 9.28
N LEU A 1180 48.00 25.26 7.97
CA LEU A 1180 48.06 24.22 6.93
C LEU A 1180 49.53 24.08 6.51
N THR A 1181 50.12 22.90 6.62
CA THR A 1181 51.55 22.75 6.32
C THR A 1181 51.79 22.50 4.83
N SER A 1182 51.03 21.60 4.19
CA SER A 1182 51.15 21.30 2.76
C SER A 1182 50.00 20.43 2.26
N THR A 1183 49.44 20.77 1.09
CA THR A 1183 48.48 19.95 0.34
C THR A 1183 47.30 19.46 1.18
N ASN A 1184 46.77 20.34 2.02
CA ASN A 1184 45.66 20.03 2.90
C ASN A 1184 44.31 20.24 2.20
N ILE A 1185 43.33 19.39 2.50
CA ILE A 1185 41.96 19.52 1.96
C ILE A 1185 40.99 19.63 3.13
N ILE A 1186 40.12 20.64 3.09
CA ILE A 1186 39.00 20.78 4.03
C ILE A 1186 37.69 20.80 3.25
N ASN A 1187 36.89 19.75 3.40
CA ASN A 1187 35.58 19.59 2.81
C ASN A 1187 34.48 19.98 3.80
N ARG A 1188 33.38 20.53 3.27
CA ARG A 1188 32.19 20.83 4.06
C ARG A 1188 31.56 19.52 4.56
N PRO A 1189 31.32 19.38 5.88
CA PRO A 1189 30.72 18.18 6.48
C PRO A 1189 29.19 18.13 6.40
#